data_AF-A0AA42XHB6-F1
#
_entry.id   AF-A0AA42XHB6-F1
#
_cell.length_a   1.000
_cell.length_b   1.000
_cell.length_c   1.000
_cell.angle_alpha   90.00
_cell.angle_beta   90.00
_cell.angle_gamma   90.00
#
_symmetry.space_group_name_H-M   'P 1'
#
loop_
_entity.id
_entity.type
_entity.pdbx_description
1 polymer ?
#
loop_
_entity_poly.entity_id
_entity_poly.type
_entity_poly.pdbx_seq_one_letter_code
_entity_poly.pdbx_strand_id
1 'polypeptide(L)'
;MKKLLADIEAEVKPQIMPYYYCDGPEGEKGKWTHLPSNKAMPADFDPLTIPQSERKDYRYEGPEAIYTFWAKHGPCQVTGCGHRTPIMTSPVMAVKTISVKHWEHTCSKCSGEFHVEEDAARMAPDAPLVVAPDEHPFSVLDKKRGVICPHCGHVEEAAIRVKDGLVIEGTRGQIKLGKGKNKKVELSLLVHPQWLAGSPKQDAEGQPYGGSAQDDVAATTRWDVARAAKIRLLEVRGTLPDEVTCPETKVTFPTDRANKAGNGKFTCTKCGTTQDIIAALRPTEKTAPFGAYAVQGYAPLRDEAGKPYSGRFFAAFDVGHAKQYDASLSEWEARKNDDLKAYWPQSDIPPSLRAMVKDLIANGHGYKQWADMFNPRQLLVHAQLLKAIVNVGNYDWSVREYVLGAFQQYLRNQCLFSFWNPQRDTPEPMFSNSNYHPKLTVVENCVFPALGRGNWASSTEGILEGREWAIHPWEVVSIESLSRRDLVLAEKLSGKSEKVQPGDPVLDVAVHQGSSTDLIQLETGSLDLVITDPPFGDLLQYSELADFFYVWLRLALKSKYPEIFSAEYTPKSLEAVANSFREPEDSNGFYQRLLTQCWREAHRLLKPSGILAFTFHHSEDEPWVAVLESLFDAGYYLEATYPIRSDETKGDNAEFGAQKIEYDIIHVCRKRTEEPKPVSWGRMRREVMADVRQLQAMLENHAKEGLPAADIQVIRRGKALEYFSRHYGKVYVDEGRTISVRDALVGINQLIDEDADKGKEAPPVNAEPMTRQFLRTFGTATEMKRDQLQKFLRGTITTPDDFEQRGWCSEVKKVFTRTAPLDFARDWQGKHKRKLTSDLDQALVLIGACVDGSGINASDTLTNENFKPHIALKPLLEWLQKNGSDQTTRNAASRAVSIFSAWQASQAPKPLQVSLFDDDEEYAK
;
A
#
# COMPACT_ATOMS: atom_id res chain seq x y z
N MET A 1 -32.46 -2.29 7.25
CA MET A 1 -31.12 -1.71 7.46
C MET A 1 -31.18 -0.36 8.15
N LYS A 2 -31.66 0.72 7.51
CA LYS A 2 -31.77 2.07 8.13
C LYS A 2 -32.38 2.07 9.54
N LYS A 3 -33.48 1.31 9.74
CA LYS A 3 -34.11 1.16 11.06
C LYS A 3 -33.23 0.48 12.11
N LEU A 4 -32.53 -0.60 11.76
CA LEU A 4 -31.58 -1.26 12.67
C LEU A 4 -30.42 -0.32 13.04
N LEU A 5 -29.88 0.43 12.07
CA LEU A 5 -28.82 1.42 12.33
C LEU A 5 -29.28 2.50 13.31
N ALA A 6 -30.50 3.02 13.13
CA ALA A 6 -31.09 3.99 14.04
C ALA A 6 -31.31 3.42 15.45
N ASP A 7 -31.79 2.18 15.56
CA ASP A 7 -31.97 1.53 16.87
C ASP A 7 -30.63 1.23 17.56
N ILE A 8 -29.57 0.88 16.81
CA ILE A 8 -28.21 0.72 17.34
C ILE A 8 -27.69 2.06 17.87
N GLU A 9 -27.85 3.15 17.11
CA GLU A 9 -27.46 4.48 17.59
C GLU A 9 -28.25 4.88 18.84
N ALA A 10 -29.56 4.65 18.86
CA ALA A 10 -30.40 4.95 20.02
C ALA A 10 -30.01 4.14 21.27
N GLU A 11 -29.55 2.90 21.09
CA GLU A 11 -29.07 2.05 22.20
C GLU A 11 -27.68 2.47 22.68
N VAL A 12 -26.73 2.70 21.77
CA VAL A 12 -25.30 2.84 22.12
C VAL A 12 -24.91 4.29 22.39
N LYS A 13 -25.43 5.26 21.63
CA LYS A 13 -25.01 6.68 21.75
C LYS A 13 -25.19 7.22 23.16
N PRO A 14 -26.34 7.05 23.84
CA PRO A 14 -26.50 7.55 25.21
C PRO A 14 -25.53 6.91 26.20
N GLN A 15 -25.16 5.65 25.98
CA GLN A 15 -24.25 4.91 26.86
C GLN A 15 -22.83 5.46 26.84
N ILE A 16 -22.36 5.95 25.68
CA ILE A 16 -20.98 6.41 25.48
C ILE A 16 -20.83 7.93 25.48
N MET A 17 -21.92 8.69 25.28
CA MET A 17 -21.87 10.15 25.18
C MET A 17 -21.17 10.85 26.37
N PRO A 18 -21.32 10.39 27.63
CA PRO A 18 -20.58 10.97 28.76
C PRO A 18 -19.05 10.94 28.59
N TYR A 19 -18.51 10.11 27.69
CA TYR A 19 -17.08 9.97 27.42
C TYR A 19 -16.59 10.74 26.18
N TYR A 20 -17.49 11.32 25.39
CA TYR A 20 -17.18 11.99 24.12
C TYR A 20 -17.66 13.44 24.04
N TYR A 21 -18.50 13.91 24.98
CA TYR A 21 -18.84 15.32 25.04
C TYR A 21 -17.58 16.14 25.35
N CYS A 22 -17.48 17.33 24.78
CA CYS A 22 -16.44 18.28 25.15
C CYS A 22 -17.02 19.69 25.24
N ASP A 23 -16.25 20.59 25.84
CA ASP A 23 -16.54 22.01 25.77
C ASP A 23 -16.04 22.56 24.44
N GLY A 24 -16.82 23.43 23.83
CA GLY A 24 -16.41 24.21 22.68
C GLY A 24 -15.55 25.41 23.07
N PRO A 25 -14.95 26.09 22.08
CA PRO A 25 -14.10 27.24 22.32
C PRO A 25 -14.80 28.36 23.10
N GLU A 26 -14.03 29.14 23.85
CA GLU A 26 -14.55 30.28 24.64
C GLU A 26 -15.56 29.86 25.72
N GLY A 27 -15.52 28.59 26.15
CA GLY A 27 -16.39 28.03 27.20
C GLY A 27 -17.80 27.65 26.72
N GLU A 28 -17.98 27.43 25.42
CA GLU A 28 -19.24 26.94 24.85
C GLU A 28 -19.60 25.57 25.47
N LYS A 29 -20.74 25.50 26.15
CA LYS A 29 -21.24 24.27 26.78
C LYS A 29 -22.34 23.64 25.92
N GLY A 30 -22.31 22.32 25.79
CA GLY A 30 -23.45 21.58 25.27
C GLY A 30 -24.62 21.50 26.25
N LYS A 31 -25.77 21.08 25.74
CA LYS A 31 -27.03 20.99 26.49
C LYS A 31 -27.38 19.52 26.73
N TRP A 32 -27.45 19.14 28.00
CA TRP A 32 -28.02 17.86 28.44
C TRP A 32 -29.51 18.03 28.74
N THR A 33 -30.35 17.16 28.20
CA THR A 33 -31.81 17.17 28.42
C THR A 33 -32.25 15.82 28.98
N HIS A 34 -32.89 15.82 30.15
CA HIS A 34 -33.56 14.64 30.69
C HIS A 34 -34.91 14.46 30.01
N LEU A 35 -35.01 13.45 29.13
CA LEU A 35 -36.12 13.20 28.22
C LEU A 35 -37.46 12.96 28.94
N PRO A 36 -37.56 12.14 30.01
CA PRO A 36 -38.83 11.91 30.70
C PRO A 36 -39.45 13.19 31.29
N SER A 37 -38.63 14.11 31.79
CA SER A 37 -39.12 15.39 32.33
C SER A 37 -39.11 16.54 31.33
N ASN A 38 -38.49 16.35 30.15
CA ASN A 38 -38.19 17.39 29.17
C ASN A 38 -37.50 18.63 29.76
N LYS A 39 -36.59 18.43 30.74
CA LYS A 39 -35.87 19.50 31.43
C LYS A 39 -34.41 19.52 31.00
N ALA A 40 -33.90 20.71 30.70
CA ALA A 40 -32.48 20.91 30.50
C ALA A 40 -31.76 20.85 31.85
N MET A 41 -30.64 20.13 31.89
CA MET A 41 -29.78 20.07 33.07
C MET A 41 -29.01 21.38 33.24
N PRO A 42 -28.61 21.73 34.47
CA PRO A 42 -27.72 22.87 34.73
C PRO A 42 -26.41 22.79 33.93
N ALA A 43 -25.76 23.94 33.70
CA ALA A 43 -24.52 24.02 32.92
C ALA A 43 -23.30 23.35 33.60
N ASP A 44 -23.35 23.17 34.92
CA ASP A 44 -22.36 22.49 35.76
C ASP A 44 -22.68 21.00 35.98
N PHE A 45 -23.68 20.46 35.28
CA PHE A 45 -24.04 19.05 35.35
C PHE A 45 -22.89 18.14 34.89
N ASP A 46 -22.49 17.20 35.74
CA ASP A 46 -21.48 16.18 35.42
C ASP A 46 -22.18 14.93 34.86
N PRO A 47 -22.13 14.68 33.53
CA PRO A 47 -22.81 13.52 32.93
C PRO A 47 -22.17 12.18 33.31
N LEU A 48 -20.95 12.17 33.89
CA LEU A 48 -20.34 10.94 34.41
C LEU A 48 -21.07 10.42 35.67
N THR A 49 -21.90 11.26 36.30
CA THR A 49 -22.71 10.86 37.47
C THR A 49 -23.99 10.14 37.10
N ILE A 50 -24.36 10.10 35.80
CA ILE A 50 -25.57 9.42 35.34
C ILE A 50 -25.37 7.90 35.48
N PRO A 51 -26.22 7.20 36.26
CA PRO A 51 -26.20 5.74 36.31
C PRO A 51 -26.38 5.14 34.91
N GLN A 52 -25.62 4.10 34.58
CA GLN A 52 -25.63 3.48 33.26
C GLN A 52 -27.05 3.13 32.76
N SER A 53 -27.89 2.57 33.63
CA SER A 53 -29.27 2.20 33.33
C SER A 53 -30.19 3.37 32.96
N GLU A 54 -29.83 4.58 33.39
CA GLU A 54 -30.60 5.82 33.20
C GLU A 54 -30.07 6.65 32.02
N ARG A 55 -28.87 6.36 31.48
CA ARG A 55 -28.26 7.16 30.41
C ARG A 55 -29.14 7.33 29.17
N LYS A 56 -29.95 6.32 28.83
CA LYS A 56 -30.92 6.37 27.72
C LYS A 56 -32.00 7.45 27.88
N ASP A 57 -32.24 7.90 29.11
CA ASP A 57 -33.22 8.94 29.43
C ASP A 57 -32.63 10.34 29.27
N TYR A 58 -31.38 10.47 28.81
CA TYR A 58 -30.70 11.72 28.56
C TYR A 58 -30.33 11.89 27.09
N ARG A 59 -30.42 13.13 26.60
CA ARG A 59 -29.94 13.53 25.27
C ARG A 59 -28.94 14.68 25.41
N TYR A 60 -27.85 14.59 24.66
CA TYR A 60 -26.85 15.65 24.54
C TYR A 60 -26.97 16.34 23.18
N GLU A 61 -26.85 17.67 23.17
CA GLU A 61 -26.79 18.51 21.96
C GLU A 61 -25.71 19.57 22.18
N GLY A 62 -24.59 19.52 21.45
CA GLY A 62 -23.50 20.48 21.64
C GLY A 62 -22.18 20.04 21.03
N PRO A 63 -21.05 20.61 21.49
CA PRO A 63 -19.73 20.23 21.03
C PRO A 63 -19.35 18.80 21.40
N GLU A 64 -18.78 18.07 20.46
CA GLU A 64 -18.37 16.66 20.63
C GLU A 64 -16.92 16.46 20.19
N ALA A 65 -16.20 15.60 20.91
CA ALA A 65 -14.87 15.14 20.50
C ALA A 65 -15.00 14.25 19.26
N ILE A 66 -14.42 14.70 18.14
CA ILE A 66 -14.39 13.93 16.90
C ILE A 66 -13.13 13.07 16.81
N TYR A 67 -11.99 13.53 17.35
CA TYR A 67 -10.76 12.73 17.42
C TYR A 67 -9.97 12.99 18.71
N THR A 68 -9.37 11.95 19.30
CA THR A 68 -8.41 12.07 20.42
C THR A 68 -7.01 11.65 19.96
N PHE A 69 -6.00 12.46 20.28
CA PHE A 69 -4.62 12.25 19.85
C PHE A 69 -3.75 11.69 20.98
N TRP A 70 -3.02 10.63 20.67
CA TRP A 70 -2.19 9.91 21.63
C TRP A 70 -0.76 9.76 21.12
N ALA A 71 0.23 9.82 22.03
CA ALA A 71 1.62 9.52 21.70
C ALA A 71 2.17 8.36 22.54
N LYS A 72 2.91 7.49 21.86
CA LYS A 72 3.67 6.39 22.45
C LYS A 72 4.81 6.94 23.31
N HIS A 73 5.04 6.33 24.46
CA HIS A 73 6.15 6.66 25.34
C HIS A 73 7.19 5.55 25.39
N GLY A 74 8.46 5.91 25.21
CA GLY A 74 9.59 5.02 25.37
C GLY A 74 10.03 4.94 26.84
N PRO A 75 9.99 3.77 27.49
CA PRO A 75 10.51 3.61 28.84
C PRO A 75 12.04 3.51 28.82
N CYS A 76 12.72 4.38 29.57
CA CYS A 76 14.17 4.36 29.65
C CYS A 76 14.67 3.16 30.45
N GLN A 77 15.52 2.33 29.85
CA GLN A 77 16.12 1.13 30.47
C GLN A 77 17.46 1.40 31.18
N VAL A 78 17.91 2.66 31.24
CA VAL A 78 19.09 3.02 32.03
C VAL A 78 18.81 2.79 33.51
N THR A 79 19.70 2.04 34.17
CA THR A 79 19.60 1.72 35.60
C THR A 79 19.35 2.97 36.44
N GLY A 80 18.29 2.95 37.25
CA GLY A 80 17.90 4.08 38.11
C GLY A 80 17.10 5.20 37.42
N CYS A 81 16.93 5.17 36.10
CA CYS A 81 16.19 6.21 35.37
C CYS A 81 14.69 5.88 35.25
N GLY A 82 14.32 4.87 34.47
CA GLY A 82 12.92 4.45 34.25
C GLY A 82 12.01 5.50 33.59
N HIS A 83 12.54 6.65 33.19
CA HIS A 83 11.76 7.78 32.68
C HIS A 83 11.03 7.42 31.39
N ARG A 84 9.76 7.82 31.27
CA ARG A 84 8.90 7.56 30.11
C ARG A 84 8.83 8.80 29.24
N THR A 85 9.37 8.70 28.04
CA THR A 85 9.54 9.84 27.12
C THR A 85 8.57 9.73 25.94
N PRO A 86 7.71 10.73 25.66
CA PRO A 86 6.84 10.70 24.47
C PRO A 86 7.69 10.71 23.21
N ILE A 87 7.36 9.86 22.25
CA ILE A 87 8.12 9.67 21.02
C ILE A 87 7.42 10.41 19.88
N MET A 88 7.82 11.66 19.65
CA MET A 88 7.33 12.51 18.56
C MET A 88 8.48 12.98 17.68
N THR A 89 8.24 13.14 16.38
CA THR A 89 9.20 13.70 15.42
C THR A 89 9.42 15.19 15.63
N SER A 90 8.34 15.93 15.80
CA SER A 90 8.30 17.38 15.99
C SER A 90 7.22 17.71 17.03
N PRO A 91 7.29 18.87 17.71
CA PRO A 91 6.20 19.40 18.53
C PRO A 91 4.94 19.74 17.71
N VAL A 92 5.05 19.97 16.41
CA VAL A 92 3.93 20.32 15.53
C VAL A 92 2.99 19.12 15.38
N MET A 93 1.74 19.29 15.80
CA MET A 93 0.72 18.25 15.71
C MET A 93 -0.30 18.49 14.58
N ALA A 94 -0.53 19.75 14.20
CA ALA A 94 -1.44 20.12 13.13
C ALA A 94 -0.97 21.39 12.43
N VAL A 95 -1.21 21.46 11.11
CA VAL A 95 -0.98 22.65 10.28
C VAL A 95 -2.24 22.88 9.48
N LYS A 96 -2.71 24.13 9.42
CA LYS A 96 -3.90 24.52 8.66
C LYS A 96 -3.72 25.85 7.97
N THR A 97 -4.35 25.95 6.81
CA THR A 97 -4.57 27.22 6.14
C THR A 97 -6.04 27.57 6.24
N ILE A 98 -6.39 28.54 7.07
CA ILE A 98 -7.76 28.99 7.28
C ILE A 98 -8.01 30.24 6.46
N SER A 99 -9.16 30.29 5.78
CA SER A 99 -9.60 31.50 5.08
C SER A 99 -10.44 32.37 5.99
N VAL A 100 -10.10 33.66 6.07
CA VAL A 100 -10.88 34.68 6.79
C VAL A 100 -11.15 35.89 5.91
N LYS A 101 -12.30 36.53 6.12
CA LYS A 101 -12.64 37.77 5.45
C LYS A 101 -11.88 38.93 6.11
N HIS A 102 -11.30 39.79 5.29
CA HIS A 102 -10.52 40.94 5.74
C HIS A 102 -10.71 42.20 4.87
N TRP A 103 -10.27 43.32 5.43
CA TRP A 103 -10.18 44.63 4.79
C TRP A 103 -8.81 45.26 5.08
N GLU A 104 -8.24 45.92 4.09
CA GLU A 104 -7.07 46.77 4.26
C GLU A 104 -7.47 48.08 4.95
N HIS A 105 -6.72 48.50 5.97
CA HIS A 105 -7.01 49.72 6.71
C HIS A 105 -5.73 50.41 7.18
N THR A 106 -5.81 51.73 7.33
CA THR A 106 -4.73 52.58 7.84
C THR A 106 -5.23 53.32 9.06
N CYS A 107 -4.54 53.14 10.19
CA CYS A 107 -4.92 53.75 11.46
C CYS A 107 -4.96 55.28 11.38
N SER A 108 -6.06 55.91 11.78
CA SER A 108 -6.19 57.38 11.74
C SER A 108 -5.24 58.13 12.69
N LYS A 109 -4.69 57.44 13.71
CA LYS A 109 -3.80 58.05 14.72
C LYS A 109 -2.32 57.93 14.39
N CYS A 110 -1.86 56.74 14.01
CA CYS A 110 -0.43 56.46 13.79
C CYS A 110 -0.07 56.23 12.32
N SER A 111 -1.05 56.24 11.41
CA SER A 111 -0.89 55.98 9.98
C SER A 111 -0.29 54.61 9.65
N GLY A 112 -0.28 53.67 10.60
CA GLY A 112 0.18 52.30 10.37
C GLY A 112 -0.86 51.50 9.60
N GLU A 113 -0.42 50.76 8.59
CA GLU A 113 -1.25 49.85 7.79
C GLU A 113 -1.43 48.50 8.49
N PHE A 114 -2.63 47.95 8.40
CA PHE A 114 -2.96 46.62 8.93
C PHE A 114 -4.24 46.08 8.29
N HIS A 115 -4.48 44.79 8.45
CA HIS A 115 -5.71 44.13 8.04
C HIS A 115 -6.75 44.09 9.17
N VAL A 116 -7.97 44.53 8.91
CA VAL A 116 -9.13 44.25 9.78
C VAL A 116 -9.73 42.92 9.37
N GLU A 117 -9.86 41.98 10.30
CA GLU A 117 -10.45 40.65 10.06
C GLU A 117 -11.86 40.57 10.67
N GLU A 118 -12.81 39.97 9.96
CA GLU A 118 -14.18 39.80 10.47
C GLU A 118 -14.24 38.87 11.68
N ASP A 119 -13.47 37.78 11.64
CA ASP A 119 -13.37 36.76 12.67
C ASP A 119 -11.91 36.35 12.85
N ALA A 120 -11.56 35.88 14.05
CA ALA A 120 -10.21 35.40 14.32
C ALA A 120 -9.92 34.10 13.55
N ALA A 121 -8.87 34.08 12.74
CA ALA A 121 -8.36 32.84 12.14
C ALA A 121 -7.66 31.98 13.21
N ARG A 122 -8.38 31.03 13.80
CA ARG A 122 -7.89 30.14 14.86
C ARG A 122 -8.38 28.71 14.60
N MET A 123 -7.50 27.71 14.71
CA MET A 123 -7.88 26.30 14.82
C MET A 123 -7.91 25.81 16.28
N ALA A 124 -7.20 26.47 17.19
CA ALA A 124 -7.23 26.20 18.63
C ALA A 124 -7.51 27.49 19.42
N PRO A 125 -8.76 28.00 19.46
CA PRO A 125 -9.02 29.37 19.95
C PRO A 125 -8.61 29.61 21.40
N ASP A 126 -8.69 28.58 22.25
CA ASP A 126 -8.32 28.65 23.67
C ASP A 126 -6.81 28.43 23.92
N ALA A 127 -6.04 28.03 22.90
CA ALA A 127 -4.60 27.96 23.02
C ALA A 127 -3.99 29.38 22.96
N PRO A 128 -2.85 29.64 23.62
CA PRO A 128 -2.10 30.86 23.43
C PRO A 128 -1.67 31.03 21.97
N LEU A 129 -1.81 32.25 21.45
CA LEU A 129 -1.43 32.61 20.08
C LEU A 129 -0.08 33.30 20.05
N VAL A 130 0.80 32.85 19.16
CA VAL A 130 2.04 33.54 18.78
C VAL A 130 1.92 33.95 17.33
N VAL A 131 2.20 35.22 17.05
CA VAL A 131 2.22 35.76 15.69
C VAL A 131 3.66 35.75 15.20
N ALA A 132 3.90 35.09 14.07
CA ALA A 132 5.21 35.01 13.44
C ALA A 132 5.66 36.39 12.94
N PRO A 133 6.98 36.67 12.88
CA PRO A 133 7.48 38.01 12.52
C PRO A 133 7.13 38.48 11.10
N ASP A 134 6.85 37.54 10.19
CA ASP A 134 6.51 37.77 8.80
C ASP A 134 5.00 37.99 8.56
N GLU A 135 4.16 37.73 9.57
CA GLU A 135 2.72 37.92 9.45
C GLU A 135 2.37 39.40 9.34
N HIS A 136 1.56 39.73 8.33
CA HIS A 136 1.12 41.11 8.12
C HIS A 136 0.28 41.59 9.33
N PRO A 137 0.53 42.79 9.89
CA PRO A 137 -0.20 43.31 11.04
C PRO A 137 -1.71 43.22 10.85
N PHE A 138 -2.43 42.74 11.86
CA PHE A 138 -3.87 42.54 11.76
C PHE A 138 -4.59 42.87 13.08
N SER A 139 -5.90 43.08 12.98
CA SER A 139 -6.80 43.28 14.10
C SER A 139 -8.11 42.56 13.83
N VAL A 140 -8.60 41.79 14.79
CA VAL A 140 -9.91 41.13 14.69
C VAL A 140 -10.98 42.13 15.10
N LEU A 141 -12.02 42.26 14.30
CA LEU A 141 -13.14 43.17 14.55
C LEU A 141 -13.89 42.74 15.82
N ASP A 142 -13.85 43.58 16.84
CA ASP A 142 -14.69 43.43 18.03
C ASP A 142 -16.02 44.14 17.77
N LYS A 143 -17.13 43.39 17.77
CA LYS A 143 -18.47 43.94 17.49
C LYS A 143 -18.93 44.99 18.51
N LYS A 144 -18.32 45.06 19.69
CA LYS A 144 -18.63 46.02 20.75
C LYS A 144 -17.63 47.17 20.80
N ARG A 145 -16.35 46.88 20.58
CA ARG A 145 -15.26 47.87 20.73
C ARG A 145 -14.79 48.48 19.41
N GLY A 146 -15.14 47.89 18.27
CA GLY A 146 -14.61 48.28 16.97
C GLY A 146 -13.25 47.65 16.67
N VAL A 147 -12.38 48.38 15.99
CA VAL A 147 -11.07 47.92 15.53
C VAL A 147 -9.98 48.52 16.42
N ILE A 148 -9.07 47.67 16.91
CA ILE A 148 -7.93 48.10 17.72
C ILE A 148 -6.67 48.06 16.86
N CYS A 149 -6.03 49.20 16.64
CA CYS A 149 -4.80 49.29 15.85
C CYS A 149 -3.66 48.49 16.53
N PRO A 150 -3.03 47.52 15.83
CA PRO A 150 -1.98 46.68 16.41
C PRO A 150 -0.68 47.45 16.68
N HIS A 151 -0.48 48.61 16.04
CA HIS A 151 0.75 49.41 16.17
C HIS A 151 0.73 50.35 17.38
N CYS A 152 -0.42 50.94 17.71
CA CYS A 152 -0.52 52.00 18.73
C CYS A 152 -1.65 51.82 19.75
N GLY A 153 -2.47 50.77 19.61
CA GLY A 153 -3.60 50.48 20.49
C GLY A 153 -4.79 51.44 20.37
N HIS A 154 -4.79 52.35 19.38
CA HIS A 154 -5.93 53.22 19.12
C HIS A 154 -7.15 52.41 18.71
N VAL A 155 -8.31 52.74 19.28
CA VAL A 155 -9.58 52.07 19.01
C VAL A 155 -10.42 52.97 18.10
N GLU A 156 -10.89 52.41 16.99
CA GLU A 156 -11.77 53.06 16.03
C GLU A 156 -13.09 52.30 16.01
N GLU A 157 -14.21 52.99 16.27
CA GLU A 157 -15.52 52.34 16.22
C GLU A 157 -15.78 51.79 14.81
N ALA A 158 -16.25 50.56 14.73
CA ALA A 158 -16.44 49.89 13.46
C ALA A 158 -17.63 48.94 13.50
N ALA A 159 -18.37 48.86 12.40
CA ALA A 159 -19.51 47.97 12.25
C ALA A 159 -19.67 47.49 10.80
N ILE A 160 -20.12 46.25 10.64
CA ILE A 160 -20.46 45.68 9.33
C ILE A 160 -21.94 45.98 9.05
N ARG A 161 -22.21 46.70 7.95
CA ARG A 161 -23.56 47.02 7.46
C ARG A 161 -23.86 46.22 6.19
N VAL A 162 -25.09 45.72 6.06
CA VAL A 162 -25.53 44.88 4.93
C VAL A 162 -25.28 45.53 3.56
N LYS A 163 -25.53 46.85 3.46
CA LYS A 163 -25.40 47.61 2.20
C LYS A 163 -23.97 48.12 1.92
N ASP A 164 -23.28 48.56 2.97
CA ASP A 164 -22.01 49.30 2.85
C ASP A 164 -20.77 48.44 3.18
N GLY A 165 -20.95 47.23 3.70
CA GLY A 165 -19.85 46.40 4.21
C GLY A 165 -19.27 46.94 5.51
N LEU A 166 -17.95 46.79 5.72
CA LEU A 166 -17.29 47.32 6.92
C LEU A 166 -17.24 48.86 6.87
N VAL A 167 -17.73 49.50 7.92
CA VAL A 167 -17.67 50.96 8.11
C VAL A 167 -16.90 51.24 9.39
N ILE A 168 -15.91 52.14 9.32
CA ILE A 168 -15.08 52.59 10.45
C ILE A 168 -15.32 54.08 10.67
N GLU A 169 -15.55 54.51 11.90
CA GLU A 169 -15.71 55.92 12.25
C GLU A 169 -14.33 56.61 12.32
N GLY A 170 -14.09 57.58 11.45
CA GLY A 170 -12.85 58.35 11.40
C GLY A 170 -13.04 59.81 11.83
N THR A 171 -11.93 60.51 12.07
CA THR A 171 -11.90 61.91 12.52
C THR A 171 -12.51 62.92 11.54
N ARG A 172 -12.77 62.53 10.28
CA ARG A 172 -13.40 63.36 9.23
C ARG A 172 -14.70 62.75 8.66
N GLY A 173 -15.28 61.75 9.33
CA GLY A 173 -16.49 61.04 8.89
C GLY A 173 -16.31 59.51 8.80
N GLN A 174 -17.37 58.81 8.37
CA GLN A 174 -17.37 57.34 8.22
C GLN A 174 -16.55 56.89 7.00
N ILE A 175 -15.54 56.04 7.22
CA ILE A 175 -14.75 55.34 6.21
C ILE A 175 -15.51 54.06 5.82
N LYS A 176 -15.87 53.92 4.54
CA LYS A 176 -16.53 52.71 4.02
C LYS A 176 -15.50 51.83 3.31
N LEU A 177 -15.18 50.68 3.89
CA LEU A 177 -14.23 49.72 3.33
C LEU A 177 -14.89 48.68 2.41
N GLY A 178 -16.23 48.70 2.29
CA GLY A 178 -16.96 47.87 1.33
C GLY A 178 -17.00 46.38 1.72
N LYS A 179 -17.22 45.50 0.74
CA LYS A 179 -17.23 44.05 0.96
C LYS A 179 -15.81 43.53 1.17
N GLY A 180 -15.62 42.73 2.22
CA GLY A 180 -14.31 42.18 2.54
C GLY A 180 -13.87 41.10 1.55
N LYS A 181 -12.55 40.93 1.42
CA LYS A 181 -11.92 39.89 0.59
C LYS A 181 -11.51 38.72 1.47
N ASN A 182 -11.45 37.50 0.93
CA ASN A 182 -10.88 36.37 1.66
C ASN A 182 -9.35 36.40 1.56
N LYS A 183 -8.67 36.21 2.68
CA LYS A 183 -7.24 35.89 2.72
C LYS A 183 -7.02 34.54 3.41
N LYS A 184 -5.91 33.89 3.07
CA LYS A 184 -5.46 32.65 3.69
C LYS A 184 -4.49 32.97 4.82
N VAL A 185 -4.67 32.31 5.95
CA VAL A 185 -3.84 32.44 7.15
C VAL A 185 -3.28 31.07 7.47
N GLU A 186 -1.95 30.97 7.54
CA GLU A 186 -1.25 29.76 7.94
C GLU A 186 -1.19 29.67 9.47
N LEU A 187 -1.52 28.50 9.99
CA LEU A 187 -1.57 28.21 11.41
C LEU A 187 -0.85 26.88 11.67
N SER A 188 -0.03 26.84 12.72
CA SER A 188 0.61 25.63 13.22
C SER A 188 0.28 25.44 14.70
N LEU A 189 -0.10 24.23 15.09
CA LEU A 189 -0.42 23.89 16.48
C LEU A 189 0.66 22.99 17.05
N LEU A 190 1.27 23.41 18.15
CA LEU A 190 2.42 22.75 18.77
C LEU A 190 2.09 22.24 20.17
N VAL A 191 2.67 21.09 20.52
CA VAL A 191 2.67 20.53 21.87
C VAL A 191 3.82 21.13 22.68
N HIS A 192 3.52 21.68 23.85
CA HIS A 192 4.51 22.39 24.66
C HIS A 192 5.59 21.45 25.26
N PRO A 193 6.85 21.91 25.43
CA PRO A 193 7.94 21.12 26.01
C PRO A 193 7.67 20.52 27.40
N GLN A 194 6.81 21.15 28.21
CA GLN A 194 6.43 20.61 29.53
C GLN A 194 5.78 19.22 29.43
N TRP A 195 4.97 18.99 28.38
CA TRP A 195 4.41 17.67 28.12
C TRP A 195 5.46 16.78 27.46
N LEU A 196 6.20 17.28 26.46
CA LEU A 196 7.25 16.52 25.78
C LEU A 196 8.37 16.04 26.71
N ALA A 197 8.57 16.69 27.85
CA ALA A 197 9.51 16.27 28.88
C ALA A 197 9.21 14.88 29.45
N GLY A 198 8.01 14.33 29.24
CA GLY A 198 7.64 13.00 29.73
C GLY A 198 7.40 12.96 31.23
N SER A 199 7.41 11.75 31.79
CA SER A 199 7.13 11.52 33.21
C SER A 199 8.05 10.45 33.78
N PRO A 200 8.35 10.48 35.10
CA PRO A 200 9.06 9.39 35.78
C PRO A 200 8.33 8.05 35.66
N LYS A 201 8.95 6.96 36.13
CA LYS A 201 8.32 5.61 36.14
C LYS A 201 7.16 5.48 37.13
N GLN A 202 7.14 6.30 38.16
CA GLN A 202 6.25 6.21 39.33
C GLN A 202 5.93 7.62 39.84
N ASP A 203 4.87 7.74 40.63
CA ASP A 203 4.48 8.97 41.31
C ASP A 203 5.40 9.30 42.51
N ALA A 204 5.04 10.33 43.28
CA ALA A 204 5.81 10.78 44.43
C ALA A 204 5.77 9.77 45.59
N GLU A 205 4.69 9.00 45.68
CA GLU A 205 4.44 7.94 46.68
C GLU A 205 5.08 6.61 46.29
N GLY A 206 5.70 6.53 45.11
CA GLY A 206 6.38 5.34 44.60
C GLY A 206 5.46 4.33 43.90
N GLN A 207 4.20 4.68 43.63
CA GLN A 207 3.27 3.85 42.87
C GLN A 207 3.56 3.96 41.37
N PRO A 208 3.56 2.84 40.64
CA PRO A 208 3.86 2.85 39.21
C PRO A 208 2.77 3.56 38.41
N TYR A 209 3.19 4.25 37.35
CA TYR A 209 2.28 4.76 36.32
C TYR A 209 1.89 3.64 35.34
N GLY A 210 0.68 3.70 34.80
CA GLY A 210 0.13 2.78 33.79
C GLY A 210 0.25 3.29 32.36
N GLY A 211 -0.81 3.13 31.56
CA GLY A 211 -0.91 3.63 30.18
C GLY A 211 -0.60 2.62 29.09
N SER A 212 -0.13 1.41 29.42
CA SER A 212 -0.11 0.27 28.50
C SER A 212 -1.48 -0.43 28.47
N ALA A 213 -1.77 -1.20 27.41
CA ALA A 213 -3.05 -1.91 27.27
C ALA A 213 -3.31 -2.91 28.41
N GLN A 214 -2.23 -3.44 29.02
CA GLN A 214 -2.27 -4.41 30.11
C GLN A 214 -2.08 -3.80 31.52
N ASP A 215 -2.15 -2.48 31.67
CA ASP A 215 -2.08 -1.83 32.99
C ASP A 215 -3.47 -1.71 33.62
N ASP A 216 -3.52 -1.75 34.95
CA ASP A 216 -4.77 -1.61 35.70
C ASP A 216 -5.33 -0.18 35.68
N VAL A 217 -6.59 -0.05 36.10
CA VAL A 217 -7.31 1.24 36.18
C VAL A 217 -6.54 2.24 37.03
N ALA A 218 -6.09 1.85 38.22
CA ALA A 218 -5.49 2.78 39.17
C ALA A 218 -4.16 3.34 38.66
N ALA A 219 -3.32 2.50 38.05
CA ALA A 219 -2.06 2.91 37.44
C ALA A 219 -2.28 3.81 36.23
N THR A 220 -3.26 3.48 35.40
CA THR A 220 -3.59 4.26 34.20
C THR A 220 -4.19 5.62 34.56
N THR A 221 -5.07 5.70 35.56
CA THR A 221 -5.60 6.98 36.07
C THR A 221 -4.51 7.87 36.65
N ARG A 222 -3.56 7.31 37.42
CA ARG A 222 -2.39 8.10 37.88
C ARG A 222 -1.59 8.66 36.71
N TRP A 223 -1.41 7.84 35.67
CA TRP A 223 -0.70 8.24 34.46
C TRP A 223 -1.43 9.37 33.74
N ASP A 224 -2.72 9.21 33.47
CA ASP A 224 -3.53 10.16 32.71
C ASP A 224 -3.62 11.50 33.43
N VAL A 225 -3.83 11.51 34.76
CA VAL A 225 -3.77 12.73 35.58
C VAL A 225 -2.41 13.42 35.47
N ALA A 226 -1.31 12.66 35.59
CA ALA A 226 0.04 13.21 35.54
C ALA A 226 0.40 13.79 34.16
N ARG A 227 -0.13 13.22 33.07
CA ARG A 227 0.06 13.72 31.70
C ARG A 227 -0.82 14.92 31.41
N ALA A 228 -2.10 14.85 31.77
CA ALA A 228 -3.07 15.94 31.59
C ALA A 228 -2.69 17.21 32.37
N ALA A 229 -2.10 17.09 33.56
CA ALA A 229 -1.63 18.24 34.34
C ALA A 229 -0.52 19.06 33.65
N LYS A 230 0.19 18.47 32.66
CA LYS A 230 1.31 19.11 31.97
C LYS A 230 1.01 19.48 30.52
N ILE A 231 -0.14 19.09 29.98
CA ILE A 231 -0.44 19.39 28.57
C ILE A 231 -0.69 20.89 28.41
N ARG A 232 -0.02 21.46 27.40
CA ARG A 232 -0.29 22.81 26.89
C ARG A 232 -0.11 22.76 25.39
N LEU A 233 -1.00 23.45 24.69
CA LEU A 233 -0.88 23.68 23.26
C LEU A 233 -0.43 25.12 23.02
N LEU A 234 0.20 25.36 21.88
CA LEU A 234 0.63 26.68 21.43
C LEU A 234 0.29 26.80 19.95
N GLU A 235 -0.47 27.83 19.59
CA GLU A 235 -0.80 28.09 18.19
C GLU A 235 0.09 29.20 17.65
N VAL A 236 0.71 28.96 16.50
CA VAL A 236 1.52 29.92 15.77
C VAL A 236 0.78 30.32 14.52
N ARG A 237 0.73 31.63 14.24
CA ARG A 237 0.12 32.22 13.06
C ARG A 237 1.18 32.85 12.16
N GLY A 238 1.13 32.56 10.86
CA GLY A 238 2.13 32.92 9.87
C GLY A 238 3.10 31.77 9.58
N THR A 239 4.19 32.04 8.88
CA THR A 239 5.21 31.02 8.59
C THR A 239 5.83 30.54 9.90
N LEU A 240 5.85 29.22 10.12
CA LEU A 240 6.37 28.65 11.36
C LEU A 240 7.89 28.93 11.48
N PRO A 241 8.34 29.67 12.52
CA PRO A 241 9.76 29.90 12.75
C PRO A 241 10.47 28.64 13.28
N ASP A 242 11.80 28.58 13.13
CA ASP A 242 12.63 27.48 13.64
C ASP A 242 12.52 27.31 15.16
N GLU A 243 12.33 28.41 15.89
CA GLU A 243 12.08 28.42 17.33
C GLU A 243 10.89 29.32 17.67
N VAL A 244 10.14 28.92 18.70
CA VAL A 244 9.01 29.70 19.21
C VAL A 244 9.13 29.88 20.71
N THR A 245 8.74 31.06 21.21
CA THR A 245 8.66 31.35 22.65
C THR A 245 7.21 31.34 23.10
N CYS A 246 6.88 30.48 24.06
CA CYS A 246 5.55 30.45 24.65
C CYS A 246 5.29 31.74 25.44
N PRO A 247 4.19 32.48 25.17
CA PRO A 247 3.93 33.76 25.82
C PRO A 247 3.59 33.61 27.31
N GLU A 248 3.07 32.45 27.73
CA GLU A 248 2.71 32.17 29.11
C GLU A 248 3.91 31.71 29.95
N THR A 249 4.66 30.71 29.46
CA THR A 249 5.74 30.08 30.23
C THR A 249 7.10 30.74 30.01
N LYS A 250 7.23 31.59 28.98
CA LYS A 250 8.48 32.21 28.51
C LYS A 250 9.55 31.20 28.09
N VAL A 251 9.18 29.95 27.86
CA VAL A 251 10.08 28.91 27.35
C VAL A 251 10.20 29.01 25.83
N THR A 252 11.42 29.08 25.33
CA THR A 252 11.76 29.01 23.91
C THR A 252 12.15 27.57 23.53
N PHE A 253 11.66 27.06 22.41
CA PHE A 253 11.95 25.70 21.96
C PHE A 253 11.90 25.55 20.43
N PRO A 254 12.63 24.58 19.85
CA PRO A 254 12.65 24.33 18.42
C PRO A 254 11.33 23.71 17.93
N THR A 255 10.95 24.03 16.71
CA THR A 255 9.70 23.57 16.08
C THR A 255 9.89 22.36 15.16
N ASP A 256 11.13 22.09 14.73
CA ASP A 256 11.48 21.03 13.76
C ASP A 256 11.72 19.65 14.39
N ARG A 257 12.05 19.59 15.68
CA ARG A 257 12.51 18.37 16.36
C ARG A 257 11.92 18.19 17.76
N ALA A 258 11.56 16.96 18.08
CA ALA A 258 11.19 16.53 19.42
C ALA A 258 12.06 15.34 19.86
N ASN A 259 11.50 14.37 20.59
CA ASN A 259 12.30 13.34 21.28
C ASN A 259 12.66 12.11 20.42
N LYS A 260 12.13 12.00 19.19
CA LYS A 260 12.49 10.91 18.27
C LYS A 260 13.90 11.13 17.71
N ALA A 261 14.74 10.11 17.79
CA ALA A 261 16.17 10.18 17.45
C ALA A 261 16.54 9.44 16.16
N GLY A 262 15.60 9.27 15.22
CA GLY A 262 15.78 8.54 13.95
C GLY A 262 15.21 7.12 13.96
N ASN A 263 15.71 6.25 13.07
CA ASN A 263 15.22 4.89 12.77
C ASN A 263 14.93 4.05 14.03
N GLY A 264 13.67 4.04 14.47
CA GLY A 264 13.22 3.23 15.62
C GLY A 264 13.82 3.63 16.97
N LYS A 265 14.35 4.84 17.13
CA LYS A 265 15.06 5.29 18.36
C LYS A 265 14.41 6.52 18.99
N PHE A 266 14.58 6.66 20.30
CA PHE A 266 14.18 7.84 21.07
C PHE A 266 15.28 8.27 22.05
N THR A 267 15.34 9.56 22.36
CA THR A 267 16.27 10.11 23.36
C THR A 267 15.52 10.35 24.65
N CYS A 268 15.97 9.74 25.76
CA CYS A 268 15.38 9.98 27.07
C CYS A 268 15.57 11.44 27.49
N THR A 269 14.49 12.15 27.80
CA THR A 269 14.52 13.58 28.19
C THR A 269 15.11 13.82 29.58
N LYS A 270 15.25 12.78 30.41
CA LYS A 270 15.82 12.89 31.76
C LYS A 270 17.32 12.64 31.80
N CYS A 271 17.80 11.57 31.16
CA CYS A 271 19.22 11.17 31.21
C CYS A 271 19.98 11.37 29.88
N GLY A 272 19.31 11.80 28.81
CA GLY A 272 19.92 12.07 27.51
C GLY A 272 20.30 10.83 26.70
N THR A 273 20.07 9.62 27.20
CA THR A 273 20.47 8.39 26.51
C THR A 273 19.51 8.04 25.38
N THR A 274 20.06 7.84 24.19
CA THR A 274 19.33 7.34 23.02
C THR A 274 19.20 5.82 23.05
N GLN A 275 17.98 5.31 22.88
CA GLN A 275 17.65 3.89 22.97
C GLN A 275 16.77 3.46 21.78
N ASP A 276 16.92 2.20 21.38
CA ASP A 276 16.00 1.56 20.44
C ASP A 276 14.65 1.29 21.12
N ILE A 277 13.56 1.61 20.43
CA ILE A 277 12.19 1.52 20.98
C ILE A 277 11.87 0.08 21.33
N ILE A 278 12.17 -0.88 20.45
CA ILE A 278 11.82 -2.28 20.68
C ILE A 278 12.69 -2.87 21.78
N ALA A 279 14.00 -2.59 21.78
CA ALA A 279 14.89 -3.01 22.86
C ALA A 279 14.45 -2.44 24.22
N ALA A 280 13.90 -1.23 24.25
CA ALA A 280 13.37 -0.61 25.45
C ALA A 280 12.04 -1.21 25.93
N LEU A 281 11.20 -1.72 25.01
CA LEU A 281 9.89 -2.28 25.34
C LEU A 281 9.95 -3.77 25.71
N ARG A 282 10.82 -4.56 25.07
CA ARG A 282 10.96 -6.01 25.31
C ARG A 282 10.98 -6.40 26.79
N PRO A 283 11.80 -5.76 27.68
CA PRO A 283 11.86 -6.15 29.09
C PRO A 283 10.58 -5.89 29.88
N THR A 284 9.67 -5.07 29.35
CA THR A 284 8.41 -4.73 30.03
C THR A 284 7.34 -5.79 29.83
N GLU A 285 7.46 -6.63 28.80
CA GLU A 285 6.46 -7.62 28.35
C GLU A 285 5.06 -7.06 28.05
N LYS A 286 4.87 -5.74 28.11
CA LYS A 286 3.62 -5.01 27.87
C LYS A 286 3.71 -4.15 26.60
N THR A 287 2.57 -3.65 26.15
CA THR A 287 2.57 -2.60 25.12
C THR A 287 3.31 -1.36 25.63
N ALA A 288 3.72 -0.48 24.71
CA ALA A 288 4.20 0.83 25.11
C ALA A 288 3.09 1.63 25.81
N PRO A 289 3.43 2.45 26.83
CA PRO A 289 2.46 3.38 27.41
C PRO A 289 2.08 4.46 26.39
N PHE A 290 0.79 4.77 26.28
CA PHE A 290 0.29 5.89 25.49
C PHE A 290 -0.23 7.00 26.41
N GLY A 291 0.02 8.25 26.05
CA GLY A 291 -0.56 9.41 26.72
C GLY A 291 -1.28 10.30 25.73
N ALA A 292 -2.52 10.66 26.03
CA ALA A 292 -3.27 11.63 25.24
C ALA A 292 -2.71 13.04 25.42
N TYR A 293 -2.80 13.85 24.36
CA TYR A 293 -2.26 15.22 24.36
C TYR A 293 -3.18 16.25 23.69
N ALA A 294 -4.15 15.83 22.88
CA ALA A 294 -5.10 16.75 22.28
C ALA A 294 -6.42 16.06 21.93
N VAL A 295 -7.45 16.88 21.76
CA VAL A 295 -8.74 16.50 21.18
C VAL A 295 -9.02 17.45 20.02
N GLN A 296 -9.50 16.93 18.89
CA GLN A 296 -10.21 17.74 17.91
C GLN A 296 -11.70 17.59 18.18
N GLY A 297 -12.38 18.70 18.41
CA GLY A 297 -13.83 18.76 18.60
C GLY A 297 -14.55 19.37 17.41
N TYR A 298 -15.86 19.19 17.37
CA TYR A 298 -16.78 19.86 16.45
C TYR A 298 -17.90 20.54 17.24
N ALA A 299 -18.10 21.83 17.01
CA ALA A 299 -19.14 22.66 17.61
C ALA A 299 -20.18 23.07 16.53
N PRO A 300 -21.38 22.47 16.51
CA PRO A 300 -22.38 22.71 15.47
C PRO A 300 -22.81 24.17 15.34
N LEU A 301 -23.02 24.88 16.47
CA LEU A 301 -23.45 26.28 16.45
C LEU A 301 -22.41 27.22 15.84
N ARG A 302 -21.12 26.88 15.96
CA ARG A 302 -20.03 27.63 15.32
C ARG A 302 -20.01 27.41 13.82
N ASP A 303 -20.29 26.19 13.37
CA ASP A 303 -20.41 25.87 11.95
C ASP A 303 -21.60 26.60 11.31
N GLU A 304 -22.77 26.54 11.94
CA GLU A 304 -23.98 27.28 11.53
C GLU A 304 -23.76 28.79 11.48
N ALA A 305 -22.97 29.33 12.41
CA ALA A 305 -22.58 30.74 12.43
C ALA A 305 -21.52 31.11 11.38
N GLY A 306 -21.05 30.16 10.56
CA GLY A 306 -20.05 30.37 9.52
C GLY A 306 -18.67 30.73 10.07
N LYS A 307 -18.36 30.31 11.30
CA LYS A 307 -17.08 30.63 11.95
C LYS A 307 -15.91 29.95 11.22
N PRO A 308 -14.71 30.56 11.24
CA PRO A 308 -13.52 29.96 10.67
C PRO A 308 -13.31 28.53 11.19
N TYR A 309 -12.81 27.65 10.32
CA TYR A 309 -12.60 26.22 10.55
C TYR A 309 -13.85 25.31 10.59
N SER A 310 -15.02 25.80 10.15
CA SER A 310 -16.23 24.97 9.95
C SER A 310 -16.65 24.22 11.22
N GLY A 311 -16.74 24.96 12.33
CA GLY A 311 -17.09 24.42 13.65
C GLY A 311 -16.04 23.52 14.31
N ARG A 312 -14.99 23.10 13.60
CA ARG A 312 -13.90 22.31 14.19
C ARG A 312 -13.00 23.16 15.06
N PHE A 313 -12.39 22.52 16.05
CA PHE A 313 -11.38 23.14 16.90
C PHE A 313 -10.47 22.09 17.53
N PHE A 314 -9.27 22.50 17.94
CA PHE A 314 -8.40 21.70 18.80
C PHE A 314 -8.42 22.23 20.23
N ALA A 315 -8.40 21.29 21.18
CA ALA A 315 -8.27 21.54 22.60
C ALA A 315 -7.19 20.65 23.21
N ALA A 316 -6.59 21.08 24.31
CA ALA A 316 -5.67 20.26 25.09
C ALA A 316 -6.43 19.11 25.75
N PHE A 317 -5.81 17.93 25.84
CA PHE A 317 -6.38 16.80 26.59
C PHE A 317 -6.18 17.03 28.10
N ASP A 318 -7.05 17.86 28.67
CA ASP A 318 -6.97 18.31 30.06
C ASP A 318 -7.46 17.25 31.07
N VAL A 319 -7.51 17.64 32.35
CA VAL A 319 -7.93 16.75 33.45
C VAL A 319 -9.40 16.31 33.31
N GLY A 320 -10.25 17.13 32.68
CA GLY A 320 -11.64 16.76 32.40
C GLY A 320 -11.71 15.61 31.39
N HIS A 321 -10.96 15.71 30.29
CA HIS A 321 -10.85 14.64 29.30
C HIS A 321 -10.22 13.37 29.88
N ALA A 322 -9.20 13.51 30.73
CA ALA A 322 -8.61 12.37 31.45
C ALA A 322 -9.64 11.66 32.32
N LYS A 323 -10.43 12.41 33.13
CA LYS A 323 -11.50 11.86 33.97
C LYS A 323 -12.55 11.11 33.13
N GLN A 324 -12.93 11.65 31.98
CA GLN A 324 -13.87 10.98 31.06
C GLN A 324 -13.32 9.66 30.53
N TYR A 325 -12.07 9.65 30.09
CA TYR A 325 -11.40 8.43 29.61
C TYR A 325 -11.24 7.40 30.73
N ASP A 326 -10.79 7.80 31.91
CA ASP A 326 -10.66 6.95 33.10
C ASP A 326 -12.00 6.33 33.53
N ALA A 327 -13.10 7.08 33.44
CA ALA A 327 -14.44 6.58 33.72
C ALA A 327 -14.85 5.49 32.72
N SER A 328 -14.49 5.64 31.43
CA SER A 328 -14.74 4.62 30.41
C SER A 328 -13.90 3.36 30.63
N LEU A 329 -12.64 3.50 31.08
CA LEU A 329 -11.78 2.37 31.45
C LEU A 329 -12.34 1.64 32.69
N SER A 330 -12.81 2.37 33.69
CA SER A 330 -13.44 1.77 34.88
C SER A 330 -14.69 0.98 34.51
N GLU A 331 -15.52 1.52 33.61
CA GLU A 331 -16.71 0.82 33.11
C GLU A 331 -16.34 -0.42 32.26
N TRP A 332 -15.34 -0.29 31.39
CA TRP A 332 -14.82 -1.43 30.62
C TRP A 332 -14.43 -2.58 31.55
N GLU A 333 -13.64 -2.29 32.58
CA GLU A 333 -13.17 -3.31 33.51
C GLU A 333 -14.30 -3.97 34.32
N ALA A 334 -15.32 -3.21 34.69
CA ALA A 334 -16.50 -3.75 35.36
C ALA A 334 -17.33 -4.69 34.46
N ARG A 335 -17.39 -4.41 33.14
CA ARG A 335 -18.32 -5.07 32.21
C ARG A 335 -17.69 -6.14 31.32
N LYS A 336 -16.38 -6.09 31.07
CA LYS A 336 -15.71 -6.96 30.09
C LYS A 336 -15.89 -8.46 30.37
N ASN A 337 -15.99 -8.86 31.63
CA ASN A 337 -16.17 -10.26 32.04
C ASN A 337 -17.62 -10.61 32.42
N ASP A 338 -18.54 -9.65 32.33
CA ASP A 338 -19.96 -9.80 32.62
C ASP A 338 -20.77 -9.65 31.32
N ASP A 339 -21.53 -8.57 31.17
CA ASP A 339 -22.49 -8.39 30.08
C ASP A 339 -21.85 -8.21 28.69
N LEU A 340 -20.55 -7.92 28.64
CA LEU A 340 -19.78 -7.73 27.40
C LEU A 340 -18.90 -8.94 27.03
N LYS A 341 -18.79 -9.97 27.89
CA LYS A 341 -17.84 -11.09 27.71
C LYS A 341 -17.94 -11.80 26.36
N ALA A 342 -19.14 -11.88 25.78
CA ALA A 342 -19.37 -12.53 24.51
C ALA A 342 -19.07 -11.65 23.28
N TYR A 343 -18.69 -10.38 23.48
CA TYR A 343 -18.65 -9.36 22.43
C TYR A 343 -17.27 -8.70 22.24
N TRP A 344 -16.20 -9.27 22.80
CA TRP A 344 -14.82 -8.86 22.50
C TRP A 344 -13.87 -10.07 22.39
N PRO A 345 -12.80 -9.98 21.57
CA PRO A 345 -11.91 -11.11 21.32
C PRO A 345 -10.90 -11.30 22.45
N GLN A 346 -10.80 -12.52 22.96
CA GLN A 346 -9.87 -12.91 24.05
C GLN A 346 -8.71 -13.77 23.54
N SER A 347 -8.67 -14.02 22.23
CA SER A 347 -7.67 -14.85 21.55
C SER A 347 -6.31 -14.15 21.47
N ASP A 348 -5.24 -14.94 21.58
CA ASP A 348 -3.88 -14.47 21.37
C ASP A 348 -3.62 -14.13 19.89
N ILE A 349 -2.58 -13.37 19.63
CA ILE A 349 -2.09 -13.15 18.26
C ILE A 349 -1.31 -14.40 17.83
N PRO A 350 -1.68 -15.04 16.70
CA PRO A 350 -1.08 -16.30 16.29
C PRO A 350 0.40 -16.13 15.89
N PRO A 351 1.28 -17.12 16.18
CA PRO A 351 2.68 -17.07 15.78
C PRO A 351 2.90 -16.94 14.26
N SER A 352 1.93 -17.37 13.44
CA SER A 352 1.99 -17.25 11.97
C SER A 352 2.09 -15.81 11.49
N LEU A 353 1.62 -14.82 12.28
CA LEU A 353 1.78 -13.41 11.96
C LEU A 353 3.26 -13.01 11.78
N ARG A 354 4.21 -13.79 12.34
CA ARG A 354 5.65 -13.59 12.16
C ARG A 354 6.09 -13.66 10.70
N ALA A 355 5.34 -14.32 9.83
CA ALA A 355 5.57 -14.27 8.39
C ALA A 355 5.52 -12.83 7.83
N MET A 356 4.66 -11.98 8.39
CA MET A 356 4.49 -10.59 7.94
C MET A 356 5.38 -9.60 8.68
N VAL A 357 5.44 -9.72 10.00
CA VAL A 357 6.06 -8.71 10.88
C VAL A 357 7.28 -9.19 11.61
N LYS A 358 7.80 -10.38 11.24
CA LYS A 358 8.84 -11.07 12.03
C LYS A 358 8.38 -11.09 13.49
N ASP A 359 9.23 -10.72 14.43
CA ASP A 359 8.87 -10.76 15.85
C ASP A 359 8.47 -9.39 16.43
N LEU A 360 8.08 -8.43 15.58
CA LEU A 360 7.89 -7.02 15.98
C LEU A 360 6.63 -6.76 16.79
N ILE A 361 5.54 -7.52 16.61
CA ILE A 361 4.25 -7.24 17.28
C ILE A 361 4.24 -7.82 18.70
N ALA A 362 4.22 -9.14 18.83
CA ALA A 362 4.10 -9.80 20.13
C ALA A 362 5.32 -9.64 21.02
N ASN A 363 6.51 -9.88 20.49
CA ASN A 363 7.75 -9.82 21.27
C ASN A 363 8.48 -8.49 21.14
N GLY A 364 8.20 -7.70 20.09
CA GLY A 364 8.82 -6.39 19.91
C GLY A 364 8.07 -5.28 20.64
N HIS A 365 6.78 -5.14 20.36
CA HIS A 365 5.93 -4.07 20.86
C HIS A 365 4.96 -4.49 21.96
N GLY A 366 4.94 -5.77 22.35
CA GLY A 366 4.17 -6.27 23.50
C GLY A 366 2.67 -6.44 23.26
N TYR A 367 2.22 -6.51 22.01
CA TYR A 367 0.83 -6.85 21.67
C TYR A 367 0.68 -8.38 21.67
N LYS A 368 0.16 -8.96 22.75
CA LYS A 368 0.02 -10.41 22.91
C LYS A 368 -1.32 -10.92 22.42
N GLN A 369 -2.37 -10.14 22.63
CA GLN A 369 -3.75 -10.46 22.26
C GLN A 369 -4.30 -9.46 21.25
N TRP A 370 -5.31 -9.86 20.48
CA TRP A 370 -5.96 -8.95 19.53
C TRP A 370 -6.59 -7.73 20.22
N ALA A 371 -7.06 -7.90 21.46
CA ALA A 371 -7.57 -6.80 22.29
C ALA A 371 -6.50 -5.73 22.61
N ASP A 372 -5.20 -6.09 22.64
CA ASP A 372 -4.12 -5.14 22.94
C ASP A 372 -3.95 -4.06 21.85
N MET A 373 -4.55 -4.26 20.67
CA MET A 373 -4.53 -3.29 19.57
C MET A 373 -5.54 -2.14 19.76
N PHE A 374 -6.27 -2.13 20.87
CA PHE A 374 -7.31 -1.16 21.19
C PHE A 374 -7.08 -0.61 22.59
N ASN A 375 -7.44 0.66 22.81
CA ASN A 375 -7.54 1.19 24.16
C ASN A 375 -8.86 0.73 24.84
N PRO A 376 -8.96 0.80 26.18
CA PRO A 376 -10.17 0.41 26.91
C PRO A 376 -11.46 1.10 26.46
N ARG A 377 -11.41 2.41 26.13
CA ARG A 377 -12.57 3.16 25.61
C ARG A 377 -13.02 2.60 24.26
N GLN A 378 -12.08 2.29 23.37
CA GLN A 378 -12.34 1.63 22.08
C GLN A 378 -12.95 0.24 22.27
N LEU A 379 -12.41 -0.59 23.18
CA LEU A 379 -12.97 -1.92 23.48
C LEU A 379 -14.40 -1.83 24.01
N LEU A 380 -14.69 -0.89 24.91
CA LEU A 380 -16.03 -0.64 25.45
C LEU A 380 -17.01 -0.24 24.34
N VAL A 381 -16.59 0.63 23.41
CA VAL A 381 -17.41 1.02 22.25
C VAL A 381 -17.66 -0.16 21.32
N HIS A 382 -16.61 -0.88 20.93
CA HIS A 382 -16.71 -2.00 19.99
C HIS A 382 -17.58 -3.14 20.51
N ALA A 383 -17.40 -3.51 21.78
CA ALA A 383 -18.21 -4.55 22.40
C ALA A 383 -19.69 -4.15 22.52
N GLN A 384 -19.99 -2.88 22.81
CA GLN A 384 -21.36 -2.38 22.85
C GLN A 384 -22.00 -2.30 21.46
N LEU A 385 -21.26 -1.84 20.44
CA LEU A 385 -21.73 -1.87 19.05
C LEU A 385 -22.04 -3.30 18.61
N LEU A 386 -21.12 -4.25 18.83
CA LEU A 386 -21.33 -5.64 18.46
C LEU A 386 -22.52 -6.26 19.21
N LYS A 387 -22.63 -5.99 20.52
CA LYS A 387 -23.78 -6.41 21.33
C LYS A 387 -25.10 -5.85 20.79
N ALA A 388 -25.13 -4.57 20.41
CA ALA A 388 -26.30 -3.94 19.83
C ALA A 388 -26.66 -4.55 18.46
N ILE A 389 -25.66 -4.76 17.59
CA ILE A 389 -25.83 -5.39 16.27
C ILE A 389 -26.43 -6.78 16.40
N VAL A 390 -26.11 -7.54 17.44
CA VAL A 390 -26.63 -8.91 17.65
C VAL A 390 -28.02 -8.91 18.29
N ASN A 391 -28.27 -8.04 19.28
CA ASN A 391 -29.43 -8.19 20.17
C ASN A 391 -30.56 -7.16 19.96
N VAL A 392 -30.27 -5.98 19.42
CA VAL A 392 -31.28 -4.91 19.33
C VAL A 392 -32.37 -5.28 18.34
N GLY A 393 -33.62 -5.11 18.77
CA GLY A 393 -34.83 -5.34 17.97
C GLY A 393 -34.99 -6.77 17.43
N ASN A 394 -36.05 -6.98 16.67
CA ASN A 394 -36.30 -8.24 15.96
C ASN A 394 -36.08 -8.02 14.46
N TYR A 395 -34.82 -8.09 14.03
CA TYR A 395 -34.39 -7.90 12.64
C TYR A 395 -33.87 -9.20 12.04
N ASP A 396 -34.15 -9.39 10.75
CA ASP A 396 -33.62 -10.50 9.97
C ASP A 396 -32.09 -10.50 10.01
N TRP A 397 -31.51 -11.70 10.05
CA TRP A 397 -30.08 -11.85 10.21
C TRP A 397 -29.28 -11.39 8.99
N SER A 398 -29.86 -11.48 7.78
CA SER A 398 -29.25 -10.90 6.58
C SER A 398 -28.99 -9.40 6.74
N VAL A 399 -29.91 -8.68 7.41
CA VAL A 399 -29.75 -7.26 7.71
C VAL A 399 -28.63 -7.02 8.70
N ARG A 400 -28.46 -7.90 9.69
CA ARG A 400 -27.37 -7.80 10.68
C ARG A 400 -26.02 -8.10 10.04
N GLU A 401 -25.93 -9.02 9.10
CA GLU A 401 -24.71 -9.31 8.32
C GLU A 401 -24.23 -8.11 7.53
N TYR A 402 -25.13 -7.37 6.88
CA TYR A 402 -24.77 -6.10 6.24
C TYR A 402 -24.18 -5.11 7.26
N VAL A 403 -24.78 -4.97 8.44
CA VAL A 403 -24.26 -4.07 9.48
C VAL A 403 -22.93 -4.56 10.07
N LEU A 404 -22.70 -5.88 10.14
CA LEU A 404 -21.39 -6.43 10.52
C LEU A 404 -20.29 -6.05 9.50
N GLY A 405 -20.63 -5.87 8.23
CA GLY A 405 -19.73 -5.26 7.23
C GLY A 405 -19.32 -3.83 7.59
N ALA A 406 -20.25 -3.02 8.10
CA ALA A 406 -19.94 -1.67 8.60
C ALA A 406 -19.05 -1.73 9.84
N PHE A 407 -19.34 -2.66 10.75
CA PHE A 407 -18.55 -2.89 11.96
C PHE A 407 -17.10 -3.27 11.62
N GLN A 408 -16.88 -4.11 10.62
CA GLN A 408 -15.55 -4.41 10.11
C GLN A 408 -14.80 -3.15 9.67
N GLN A 409 -15.44 -2.25 8.90
CA GLN A 409 -14.82 -0.98 8.49
C GLN A 409 -14.58 -0.06 9.69
N TYR A 410 -15.46 -0.05 10.68
CA TYR A 410 -15.28 0.76 11.87
C TYR A 410 -14.08 0.31 12.72
N LEU A 411 -13.87 -1.00 12.88
CA LEU A 411 -12.73 -1.57 13.65
C LEU A 411 -11.38 -1.04 13.18
N ARG A 412 -11.12 -1.01 11.86
CA ARG A 412 -9.85 -0.49 11.31
C ARG A 412 -9.72 1.03 11.44
N ASN A 413 -10.82 1.77 11.50
CA ASN A 413 -10.80 3.21 11.71
C ASN A 413 -10.60 3.57 13.19
N GLN A 414 -10.94 2.66 14.10
CA GLN A 414 -10.99 2.89 15.54
C GLN A 414 -10.12 1.89 16.31
N CYS A 415 -8.80 2.01 16.20
CA CYS A 415 -7.81 1.19 16.91
C CYS A 415 -6.51 1.98 17.15
N LEU A 416 -5.54 1.39 17.87
CA LEU A 416 -4.22 1.99 18.16
C LEU A 416 -3.25 1.95 16.96
N PHE A 417 -3.73 1.65 15.76
CA PHE A 417 -2.96 1.64 14.52
C PHE A 417 -3.42 2.71 13.52
N SER A 418 -4.56 3.36 13.79
CA SER A 418 -5.02 4.57 13.08
C SER A 418 -4.08 5.74 13.38
N PHE A 419 -3.81 6.58 12.38
CA PHE A 419 -2.90 7.73 12.51
C PHE A 419 -3.45 8.97 11.80
N TRP A 420 -2.91 10.14 12.13
CA TRP A 420 -3.38 11.40 11.57
C TRP A 420 -2.80 11.68 10.18
N ASN A 421 -3.65 12.12 9.25
CA ASN A 421 -3.22 12.73 8.00
C ASN A 421 -3.40 14.26 8.09
N PRO A 422 -2.32 15.01 8.36
CA PRO A 422 -2.41 16.46 8.57
C PRO A 422 -2.84 17.21 7.31
N GLN A 423 -2.52 16.71 6.11
CA GLN A 423 -2.91 17.30 4.84
C GLN A 423 -4.43 17.21 4.63
N ARG A 424 -5.03 16.04 4.91
CA ARG A 424 -6.47 15.79 4.75
C ARG A 424 -7.31 16.18 5.96
N ASP A 425 -6.68 16.53 7.08
CA ASP A 425 -7.38 16.88 8.33
C ASP A 425 -8.29 15.78 8.87
N THR A 426 -7.88 14.53 8.69
CA THR A 426 -8.66 13.34 9.05
C THR A 426 -7.74 12.19 9.44
N PRO A 427 -8.22 11.18 10.18
CA PRO A 427 -7.46 9.97 10.42
C PRO A 427 -7.35 9.14 9.15
N GLU A 428 -6.25 8.41 9.01
CA GLU A 428 -6.11 7.28 8.11
C GLU A 428 -6.32 5.98 8.89
N PRO A 429 -7.03 5.01 8.31
CA PRO A 429 -7.37 3.78 9.01
C PRO A 429 -6.15 2.88 9.12
N MET A 430 -6.23 1.92 10.05
CA MET A 430 -5.43 0.71 9.97
C MET A 430 -5.61 0.06 8.59
N PHE A 431 -4.50 -0.44 8.04
CA PHE A 431 -4.40 -0.94 6.68
C PHE A 431 -4.64 0.10 5.56
N SER A 432 -4.35 1.38 5.80
CA SER A 432 -4.06 2.30 4.67
C SER A 432 -2.84 1.82 3.86
N ASN A 433 -1.93 1.12 4.54
CA ASN A 433 -0.92 0.24 3.96
C ASN A 433 -1.14 -1.15 4.56
N SER A 434 -1.21 -2.21 3.76
CA SER A 434 -1.53 -3.59 4.18
C SER A 434 -0.43 -4.24 5.06
N ASN A 435 -0.21 -3.72 6.27
CA ASN A 435 0.75 -4.18 7.25
C ASN A 435 0.35 -3.82 8.70
N TYR A 436 1.01 -4.46 9.66
CA TYR A 436 0.80 -4.23 11.10
C TYR A 436 1.88 -3.33 11.71
N HIS A 437 2.33 -2.26 11.05
CA HIS A 437 3.36 -1.37 11.63
C HIS A 437 2.80 -0.50 12.76
N PRO A 438 3.24 -0.66 14.03
CA PRO A 438 2.74 0.15 15.13
C PRO A 438 3.14 1.61 14.99
N LYS A 439 2.21 2.53 15.24
CA LYS A 439 2.46 3.97 15.07
C LYS A 439 3.08 4.59 16.33
N LEU A 440 3.72 5.74 16.17
CA LEU A 440 4.29 6.51 17.28
C LEU A 440 3.24 7.47 17.86
N THR A 441 2.47 8.09 16.98
CA THR A 441 1.27 8.86 17.31
C THR A 441 0.07 8.15 16.71
N VAL A 442 -1.01 8.04 17.47
CA VAL A 442 -2.24 7.36 17.06
C VAL A 442 -3.43 8.26 17.30
N VAL A 443 -4.48 8.04 16.52
CA VAL A 443 -5.73 8.81 16.62
C VAL A 443 -6.85 7.86 16.97
N GLU A 444 -7.54 8.15 18.07
CA GLU A 444 -8.82 7.55 18.38
C GLU A 444 -9.93 8.35 17.71
N ASN A 445 -10.79 7.66 16.98
CA ASN A 445 -11.94 8.19 16.27
C ASN A 445 -13.16 8.36 17.17
N CYS A 446 -14.17 9.07 16.70
CA CYS A 446 -15.48 9.14 17.33
C CYS A 446 -16.42 8.06 16.79
N VAL A 447 -17.65 8.01 17.33
CA VAL A 447 -18.67 7.01 16.97
C VAL A 447 -19.81 7.65 16.17
N PHE A 448 -20.64 8.46 16.83
CA PHE A 448 -21.87 9.04 16.26
C PHE A 448 -21.90 10.55 15.92
N PRO A 449 -20.83 11.37 16.11
CA PRO A 449 -20.86 12.73 15.61
C PRO A 449 -21.18 12.81 14.11
N ALA A 450 -21.89 13.87 13.71
CA ALA A 450 -22.25 14.10 12.29
C ALA A 450 -21.03 14.38 11.40
N LEU A 451 -19.95 14.93 11.99
CA LEU A 451 -18.70 15.23 11.31
C LEU A 451 -17.62 14.24 11.71
N GLY A 452 -16.90 13.69 10.74
CA GLY A 452 -15.76 12.81 10.97
C GLY A 452 -15.54 11.84 9.80
N ARG A 453 -14.31 11.39 9.59
CA ARG A 453 -13.97 10.34 8.63
C ARG A 453 -13.79 9.03 9.39
N GLY A 454 -14.47 7.98 8.93
CA GLY A 454 -14.33 6.64 9.53
C GLY A 454 -15.08 6.48 10.86
N ASN A 455 -15.95 7.42 11.20
CA ASN A 455 -16.95 7.26 12.25
C ASN A 455 -18.00 6.22 11.83
N TRP A 456 -19.00 5.97 12.68
CA TRP A 456 -20.04 4.98 12.40
C TRP A 456 -20.84 5.33 11.14
N ALA A 457 -21.20 6.60 10.97
CA ALA A 457 -21.93 7.08 9.79
C ALA A 457 -21.18 6.76 8.48
N SER A 458 -19.90 7.20 8.36
CA SER A 458 -19.07 6.89 7.20
C SER A 458 -18.88 5.39 6.96
N SER A 459 -18.83 4.59 8.04
CA SER A 459 -18.66 3.13 7.92
C SER A 459 -19.90 2.42 7.40
N THR A 460 -21.08 3.04 7.54
CA THR A 460 -22.38 2.47 7.09
C THR A 460 -22.83 2.98 5.73
N GLU A 461 -22.31 4.12 5.27
CA GLU A 461 -22.70 4.80 4.03
C GLU A 461 -22.60 3.89 2.80
N GLY A 462 -21.45 3.25 2.59
CA GLY A 462 -21.22 2.41 1.40
C GLY A 462 -22.17 1.21 1.28
N ILE A 463 -22.73 0.72 2.39
CA ILE A 463 -23.72 -0.37 2.36
C ILE A 463 -25.08 0.15 1.91
N LEU A 464 -25.46 1.36 2.35
CA LEU A 464 -26.69 2.01 1.92
C LEU A 464 -26.59 2.39 0.43
N GLU A 465 -25.48 2.99 0.02
CA GLU A 465 -25.20 3.34 -1.38
C GLU A 465 -25.18 2.11 -2.27
N GLY A 466 -24.50 1.03 -1.85
CA GLY A 466 -24.46 -0.23 -2.60
C GLY A 466 -25.83 -0.86 -2.75
N ARG A 467 -26.68 -0.79 -1.71
CA ARG A 467 -28.07 -1.28 -1.80
C ARG A 467 -28.92 -0.40 -2.70
N GLU A 468 -28.75 0.92 -2.66
CA GLU A 468 -29.44 1.85 -3.53
C GLU A 468 -29.04 1.62 -5.00
N TRP A 469 -27.75 1.48 -5.28
CA TRP A 469 -27.24 1.10 -6.61
C TRP A 469 -27.80 -0.25 -7.06
N ALA A 470 -27.88 -1.25 -6.20
CA ALA A 470 -28.45 -2.55 -6.60
C ALA A 470 -29.94 -2.48 -6.98
N ILE A 471 -30.71 -1.52 -6.42
CA ILE A 471 -32.12 -1.29 -6.77
C ILE A 471 -32.23 -0.41 -8.03
N HIS A 472 -31.34 0.57 -8.16
CA HIS A 472 -31.29 1.55 -9.24
C HIS A 472 -29.89 1.59 -9.85
N PRO A 473 -29.50 0.57 -10.64
CA PRO A 473 -28.16 0.49 -11.16
C PRO A 473 -27.88 1.66 -12.07
N TRP A 474 -26.68 2.20 -11.94
CA TRP A 474 -26.16 3.24 -12.80
C TRP A 474 -24.72 2.91 -13.17
N GLU A 475 -24.32 3.37 -14.35
CA GLU A 475 -22.96 3.28 -14.85
C GLU A 475 -22.40 4.63 -15.22
N VAL A 476 -21.08 4.71 -15.34
CA VAL A 476 -20.37 5.95 -15.66
C VAL A 476 -19.97 5.98 -17.12
N VAL A 477 -20.43 6.98 -17.86
CA VAL A 477 -19.99 7.23 -19.24
C VAL A 477 -19.00 8.38 -19.25
N SER A 478 -17.79 8.12 -19.74
CA SER A 478 -16.78 9.16 -19.97
C SER A 478 -17.25 10.13 -21.05
N ILE A 479 -17.25 11.43 -20.73
CA ILE A 479 -17.59 12.49 -21.69
C ILE A 479 -16.58 12.53 -22.84
N GLU A 480 -15.33 12.15 -22.60
CA GLU A 480 -14.31 12.03 -23.64
C GLU A 480 -14.62 10.89 -24.62
N SER A 481 -15.08 9.75 -24.11
CA SER A 481 -15.53 8.66 -24.98
C SER A 481 -16.79 9.05 -25.74
N LEU A 482 -17.68 9.82 -25.11
CA LEU A 482 -18.91 10.30 -25.70
C LEU A 482 -18.65 11.32 -26.81
N SER A 483 -17.72 12.26 -26.63
CA SER A 483 -17.40 13.28 -27.64
C SER A 483 -16.90 12.68 -28.97
N ARG A 484 -16.28 11.50 -28.93
CA ARG A 484 -15.86 10.75 -30.12
C ARG A 484 -17.04 10.10 -30.86
N ARG A 485 -18.17 9.86 -30.19
CA ARG A 485 -19.35 9.18 -30.74
C ARG A 485 -20.50 10.15 -31.05
N ASP A 486 -20.73 11.14 -30.19
CA ASP A 486 -21.79 12.14 -30.26
C ASP A 486 -21.35 13.45 -29.57
N LEU A 487 -20.84 14.38 -30.38
CA LEU A 487 -20.39 15.70 -29.91
C LEU A 487 -21.52 16.56 -29.32
N VAL A 488 -22.72 16.49 -29.92
CA VAL A 488 -23.85 17.33 -29.52
C VAL A 488 -24.34 16.94 -28.13
N LEU A 489 -24.34 15.64 -27.82
CA LEU A 489 -24.67 15.17 -26.48
C LEU A 489 -23.56 15.49 -25.48
N ALA A 490 -22.28 15.33 -25.86
CA ALA A 490 -21.15 15.65 -25.00
C ALA A 490 -21.11 17.14 -24.60
N GLU A 491 -21.41 18.06 -25.52
CA GLU A 491 -21.47 19.51 -25.26
C GLU A 491 -22.57 19.92 -24.26
N LYS A 492 -23.57 19.06 -24.04
CA LYS A 492 -24.66 19.31 -23.08
C LYS A 492 -24.33 18.85 -21.65
N LEU A 493 -23.25 18.10 -21.47
CA LEU A 493 -22.85 17.52 -20.18
C LEU A 493 -21.65 18.26 -19.62
N SER A 494 -21.63 18.44 -18.30
CA SER A 494 -20.53 19.10 -17.59
C SER A 494 -19.77 18.11 -16.72
N GLY A 495 -18.44 18.09 -16.80
CA GLY A 495 -17.57 17.27 -15.96
C GLY A 495 -16.70 16.29 -16.75
N LYS A 496 -16.18 15.25 -16.09
CA LYS A 496 -15.40 14.18 -16.73
C LYS A 496 -16.26 13.00 -17.20
N SER A 497 -17.41 12.81 -16.56
CA SER A 497 -18.31 11.69 -16.83
C SER A 497 -19.72 11.99 -16.35
N GLU A 498 -20.69 11.21 -16.84
CA GLU A 498 -22.11 11.30 -16.49
C GLU A 498 -22.62 9.93 -16.03
N LYS A 499 -23.54 9.92 -15.05
CA LYS A 499 -24.22 8.69 -14.62
C LYS A 499 -25.36 8.36 -15.58
N VAL A 500 -25.37 7.16 -16.12
CA VAL A 500 -26.45 6.65 -16.98
C VAL A 500 -27.11 5.45 -16.35
N GLN A 501 -28.40 5.26 -16.59
CA GLN A 501 -29.10 4.05 -16.16
C GLN A 501 -29.14 3.06 -17.32
N PRO A 502 -28.50 1.89 -17.22
CA PRO A 502 -28.47 0.90 -18.30
C PRO A 502 -29.84 0.29 -18.58
N GLY A 503 -30.77 0.34 -17.61
CA GLY A 503 -32.11 -0.25 -17.72
C GLY A 503 -32.15 -1.75 -17.42
N ASP A 504 -31.00 -2.43 -17.43
CA ASP A 504 -30.87 -3.82 -17.02
C ASP A 504 -30.90 -3.95 -15.49
N PRO A 505 -31.68 -4.89 -14.92
CA PRO A 505 -31.70 -5.14 -13.49
C PRO A 505 -30.45 -5.90 -13.03
N VAL A 506 -30.07 -5.74 -11.77
CA VAL A 506 -29.11 -6.64 -11.13
C VAL A 506 -29.75 -8.02 -10.98
N LEU A 507 -29.11 -9.04 -11.55
CA LEU A 507 -29.56 -10.44 -11.48
C LEU A 507 -29.12 -11.12 -10.18
N ASP A 508 -29.61 -12.33 -9.96
CA ASP A 508 -29.23 -13.14 -8.80
C ASP A 508 -27.73 -13.46 -8.80
N VAL A 509 -27.11 -13.37 -7.62
CA VAL A 509 -25.69 -13.63 -7.40
C VAL A 509 -25.55 -14.72 -6.34
N ALA A 510 -24.72 -15.73 -6.64
CA ALA A 510 -24.31 -16.74 -5.67
C ALA A 510 -22.93 -16.37 -5.10
N VAL A 511 -22.81 -16.33 -3.77
CA VAL A 511 -21.57 -16.06 -3.06
C VAL A 511 -21.19 -17.28 -2.24
N HIS A 512 -19.96 -17.75 -2.39
CA HIS A 512 -19.44 -18.93 -1.71
C HIS A 512 -18.14 -18.59 -0.98
N GLN A 513 -17.97 -19.15 0.21
CA GLN A 513 -16.71 -19.12 0.96
C GLN A 513 -16.09 -20.51 0.89
N GLY A 514 -14.86 -20.59 0.40
CA GLY A 514 -14.15 -21.86 0.23
C GLY A 514 -12.77 -21.66 -0.40
N SER A 515 -12.02 -22.74 -0.55
CA SER A 515 -10.76 -22.71 -1.28
C SER A 515 -11.02 -22.73 -2.79
N SER A 516 -10.34 -21.88 -3.55
CA SER A 516 -10.40 -21.92 -5.03
C SER A 516 -9.79 -23.20 -5.63
N THR A 517 -9.13 -24.02 -4.82
CA THR A 517 -8.66 -25.36 -5.21
C THR A 517 -9.76 -26.41 -5.22
N ASP A 518 -10.91 -26.13 -4.59
CA ASP A 518 -12.04 -27.07 -4.46
C ASP A 518 -13.36 -26.31 -4.51
N LEU A 519 -13.99 -26.33 -5.69
CA LEU A 519 -15.25 -25.67 -5.99
C LEU A 519 -16.31 -26.73 -6.36
N ILE A 520 -16.41 -27.79 -5.54
CA ILE A 520 -17.32 -28.93 -5.74
C ILE A 520 -18.80 -28.54 -5.91
N GLN A 521 -19.21 -27.38 -5.38
CA GLN A 521 -20.56 -26.85 -5.54
C GLN A 521 -20.90 -26.43 -6.98
N LEU A 522 -19.89 -26.33 -7.86
CA LEU A 522 -20.05 -25.96 -9.27
C LEU A 522 -19.79 -27.16 -10.18
N GLU A 523 -20.72 -27.36 -11.12
CA GLU A 523 -20.65 -28.45 -12.10
C GLU A 523 -19.49 -28.25 -13.09
N THR A 524 -18.88 -29.36 -13.52
CA THR A 524 -17.85 -29.39 -14.56
C THR A 524 -18.40 -28.83 -15.88
N GLY A 525 -17.66 -27.95 -16.54
CA GLY A 525 -18.07 -27.39 -17.83
C GLY A 525 -19.30 -26.49 -17.78
N SER A 526 -19.63 -25.91 -16.62
CA SER A 526 -20.80 -25.05 -16.44
C SER A 526 -20.53 -23.57 -16.75
N LEU A 527 -19.28 -23.11 -16.63
CA LEU A 527 -18.94 -21.68 -16.73
C LEU A 527 -18.44 -21.28 -18.13
N ASP A 528 -18.87 -20.11 -18.60
CA ASP A 528 -18.38 -19.50 -19.85
C ASP A 528 -17.10 -18.67 -19.63
N LEU A 529 -16.96 -18.05 -18.46
CA LEU A 529 -15.91 -17.11 -18.13
C LEU A 529 -15.51 -17.25 -16.65
N VAL A 530 -14.21 -17.25 -16.39
CA VAL A 530 -13.63 -17.12 -15.04
C VAL A 530 -12.74 -15.88 -15.06
N ILE A 531 -13.00 -14.94 -14.15
CA ILE A 531 -12.18 -13.74 -13.93
C ILE A 531 -11.59 -13.84 -12.53
N THR A 532 -10.28 -13.71 -12.39
CA THR A 532 -9.62 -13.82 -11.08
C THR A 532 -8.37 -12.96 -10.98
N ASP A 533 -8.01 -12.57 -9.77
CA ASP A 533 -6.77 -11.84 -9.45
C ASP A 533 -5.94 -12.69 -8.47
N PRO A 534 -4.96 -13.48 -8.96
CA PRO A 534 -4.22 -14.39 -8.13
C PRO A 534 -3.25 -13.65 -7.17
N PRO A 535 -3.01 -14.19 -5.96
CA PRO A 535 -2.04 -13.64 -5.03
C PRO A 535 -0.60 -13.64 -5.58
N PHE A 536 0.23 -12.69 -5.13
CA PHE A 536 1.61 -12.49 -5.61
C PHE A 536 2.66 -13.06 -4.66
N GLY A 537 2.86 -14.38 -4.65
CA GLY A 537 3.95 -15.01 -3.89
C GLY A 537 3.95 -14.62 -2.42
N ASP A 538 5.03 -14.01 -1.93
CA ASP A 538 5.23 -13.63 -0.52
C ASP A 538 4.81 -12.18 -0.19
N LEU A 539 4.33 -11.42 -1.18
CA LEU A 539 4.08 -9.98 -1.07
C LEU A 539 3.06 -9.63 0.03
N LEU A 540 1.98 -10.40 0.11
CA LEU A 540 0.91 -10.23 1.10
C LEU A 540 0.48 -11.59 1.65
N GLN A 541 0.20 -11.61 2.95
CA GLN A 541 -0.30 -12.79 3.67
C GLN A 541 -1.72 -12.45 4.14
N TYR A 542 -2.71 -12.78 3.30
CA TYR A 542 -4.07 -12.24 3.41
C TYR A 542 -4.79 -12.75 4.65
N SER A 543 -4.60 -14.02 4.99
CA SER A 543 -5.21 -14.68 6.15
C SER A 543 -4.71 -14.05 7.45
N GLU A 544 -3.41 -13.75 7.53
CA GLU A 544 -2.80 -13.03 8.66
C GLU A 544 -3.33 -11.59 8.79
N LEU A 545 -3.63 -10.89 7.69
CA LEU A 545 -4.28 -9.58 7.72
C LEU A 545 -5.76 -9.68 8.14
N ALA A 546 -6.47 -10.69 7.65
CA ALA A 546 -7.89 -10.89 7.90
C ALA A 546 -8.19 -11.26 9.36
N ASP A 547 -7.25 -11.89 10.07
CA ASP A 547 -7.43 -12.29 11.47
C ASP A 547 -7.84 -11.11 12.38
N PHE A 548 -7.34 -9.90 12.13
CA PHE A 548 -7.73 -8.69 12.86
C PHE A 548 -9.25 -8.46 12.87
N PHE A 549 -9.93 -8.74 11.76
CA PHE A 549 -11.38 -8.62 11.63
C PHE A 549 -12.10 -9.91 12.03
N TYR A 550 -11.54 -11.05 11.65
CA TYR A 550 -12.13 -12.37 11.84
C TYR A 550 -12.44 -12.64 13.31
N VAL A 551 -11.52 -12.34 14.23
CA VAL A 551 -11.71 -12.62 15.67
C VAL A 551 -12.90 -11.87 16.26
N TRP A 552 -13.25 -10.71 15.72
CA TRP A 552 -14.44 -9.96 16.12
C TRP A 552 -15.72 -10.52 15.47
N LEU A 553 -15.71 -10.73 14.15
CA LEU A 553 -16.86 -11.27 13.41
C LEU A 553 -17.26 -12.67 13.89
N ARG A 554 -16.27 -13.48 14.26
CA ARG A 554 -16.44 -14.82 14.85
C ARG A 554 -17.36 -14.83 16.06
N LEU A 555 -17.31 -13.81 16.90
CA LEU A 555 -18.12 -13.75 18.13
C LEU A 555 -19.62 -13.73 17.82
N ALA A 556 -20.01 -13.03 16.75
CA ALA A 556 -21.40 -12.95 16.30
C ALA A 556 -21.80 -14.10 15.36
N LEU A 557 -20.85 -14.65 14.58
CA LEU A 557 -21.16 -15.54 13.46
C LEU A 557 -20.87 -17.03 13.70
N LYS A 558 -20.06 -17.40 14.70
CA LYS A 558 -19.68 -18.81 14.96
C LYS A 558 -20.83 -19.78 15.16
N SER A 559 -21.95 -19.32 15.73
CA SER A 559 -23.13 -20.17 15.95
C SER A 559 -23.99 -20.32 14.69
N LYS A 560 -23.87 -19.39 13.74
CA LYS A 560 -24.66 -19.39 12.51
C LYS A 560 -23.94 -20.05 11.34
N TYR A 561 -22.64 -19.79 11.23
CA TYR A 561 -21.74 -20.34 10.21
C TYR A 561 -20.61 -21.13 10.87
N PRO A 562 -20.91 -22.22 11.59
CA PRO A 562 -19.91 -23.00 12.32
C PRO A 562 -18.81 -23.54 11.40
N GLU A 563 -19.10 -23.85 10.15
CA GLU A 563 -18.14 -24.30 9.15
C GLU A 563 -17.09 -23.23 8.78
N ILE A 564 -17.41 -21.94 8.93
CA ILE A 564 -16.53 -20.81 8.60
C ILE A 564 -15.85 -20.24 9.86
N PHE A 565 -16.61 -20.14 10.96
CA PHE A 565 -16.23 -19.40 12.17
C PHE A 565 -15.97 -20.29 13.39
N SER A 566 -15.94 -21.63 13.27
CA SER A 566 -15.58 -22.52 14.39
C SER A 566 -14.13 -22.37 14.82
N ALA A 567 -13.20 -22.34 13.86
CA ALA A 567 -11.77 -22.15 14.11
C ALA A 567 -11.51 -20.80 14.79
N GLU A 568 -10.43 -20.72 15.59
CA GLU A 568 -10.08 -19.48 16.29
C GLU A 568 -9.54 -18.40 15.35
N TYR A 569 -8.92 -18.81 14.24
CA TYR A 569 -8.32 -17.94 13.23
C TYR A 569 -8.75 -18.35 11.82
N THR A 570 -8.49 -17.48 10.84
CA THR A 570 -8.72 -17.76 9.42
C THR A 570 -7.93 -18.99 8.94
N PRO A 571 -8.47 -19.78 7.98
CA PRO A 571 -7.76 -20.91 7.39
C PRO A 571 -6.50 -20.47 6.65
N LYS A 572 -5.36 -21.10 6.95
CA LYS A 572 -4.03 -20.75 6.39
C LYS A 572 -3.41 -21.86 5.52
N SER A 573 -3.92 -23.09 5.64
CA SER A 573 -3.32 -24.28 5.04
C SER A 573 -3.48 -24.40 3.52
N LEU A 574 -4.49 -23.73 2.95
CA LEU A 574 -4.78 -23.73 1.51
C LEU A 574 -4.65 -22.34 0.89
N GLU A 575 -3.95 -21.44 1.57
CA GLU A 575 -3.69 -20.11 1.04
C GLU A 575 -2.54 -20.17 0.03
N ALA A 576 -2.83 -19.81 -1.22
CA ALA A 576 -1.85 -19.79 -2.30
C ALA A 576 -0.88 -18.59 -2.17
N VAL A 577 -0.05 -18.57 -1.13
CA VAL A 577 1.01 -17.57 -0.93
C VAL A 577 2.33 -18.26 -0.59
N ALA A 578 3.45 -17.61 -0.92
CA ALA A 578 4.76 -18.07 -0.49
C ALA A 578 4.99 -17.57 0.95
N ASN A 579 5.01 -18.50 1.91
CA ASN A 579 5.19 -18.18 3.31
C ASN A 579 6.30 -19.05 3.91
N SER A 580 7.50 -18.49 4.04
CA SER A 580 8.68 -19.19 4.55
C SER A 580 8.60 -19.56 6.04
N PHE A 581 7.67 -18.97 6.80
CA PHE A 581 7.44 -19.37 8.19
C PHE A 581 6.60 -20.65 8.28
N ARG A 582 5.60 -20.80 7.39
CA ARG A 582 4.75 -21.98 7.32
C ARG A 582 5.43 -23.12 6.54
N GLU A 583 6.13 -22.78 5.46
CA GLU A 583 6.79 -23.70 4.53
C GLU A 583 8.29 -23.36 4.41
N PRO A 584 9.11 -23.66 5.44
CA PRO A 584 10.52 -23.22 5.50
C PRO A 584 11.42 -23.90 4.46
N GLU A 585 11.03 -25.08 3.97
CA GLU A 585 11.83 -25.85 3.00
C GLU A 585 11.57 -25.41 1.55
N ASP A 586 10.30 -25.18 1.17
CA ASP A 586 9.90 -24.92 -0.22
C ASP A 586 8.61 -24.09 -0.31
N SER A 587 8.65 -22.86 0.21
CA SER A 587 7.50 -21.94 0.16
C SER A 587 7.07 -21.56 -1.27
N ASN A 588 8.02 -21.38 -2.19
CA ASN A 588 7.73 -21.05 -3.58
C ASN A 588 7.10 -22.23 -4.33
N GLY A 589 7.60 -23.45 -4.15
CA GLY A 589 6.98 -24.63 -4.75
C GLY A 589 5.62 -24.93 -4.13
N PHE A 590 5.41 -24.66 -2.83
CA PHE A 590 4.08 -24.75 -2.23
C PHE A 590 3.08 -23.79 -2.88
N TYR A 591 3.47 -22.52 -3.03
CA TYR A 591 2.70 -21.51 -3.75
C TYR A 591 2.35 -21.96 -5.18
N GLN A 592 3.36 -22.39 -5.95
CA GLN A 592 3.17 -22.85 -7.34
C GLN A 592 2.21 -24.04 -7.40
N ARG A 593 2.34 -25.03 -6.52
CA ARG A 593 1.46 -26.21 -6.47
C ARG A 593 0.01 -25.85 -6.20
N LEU A 594 -0.26 -25.00 -5.20
CA LEU A 594 -1.63 -24.57 -4.89
C LEU A 594 -2.22 -23.72 -6.02
N LEU A 595 -1.42 -22.81 -6.60
CA LEU A 595 -1.87 -21.97 -7.70
C LEU A 595 -2.23 -22.83 -8.93
N THR A 596 -1.42 -23.85 -9.27
CA THR A 596 -1.76 -24.85 -10.29
C THR A 596 -3.08 -25.56 -9.99
N GLN A 597 -3.36 -25.89 -8.73
CA GLN A 597 -4.64 -26.53 -8.35
C GLN A 597 -5.83 -25.58 -8.56
N CYS A 598 -5.71 -24.30 -8.19
CA CYS A 598 -6.73 -23.29 -8.47
C CYS A 598 -7.01 -23.19 -9.98
N TRP A 599 -5.96 -23.17 -10.81
CA TRP A 599 -6.12 -23.15 -12.26
C TRP A 599 -6.78 -24.40 -12.79
N ARG A 600 -6.40 -25.58 -12.30
CA ARG A 600 -7.02 -26.85 -12.71
C ARG A 600 -8.49 -26.91 -12.33
N GLU A 601 -8.86 -26.33 -11.20
CA GLU A 601 -10.26 -26.29 -10.79
C GLU A 601 -11.06 -25.32 -11.67
N ALA A 602 -10.53 -24.13 -11.97
CA ALA A 602 -11.11 -23.26 -13.00
C ALA A 602 -11.20 -23.98 -14.37
N HIS A 603 -10.20 -24.80 -14.71
CA HIS A 603 -10.18 -25.57 -15.96
C HIS A 603 -11.29 -26.62 -15.95
N ARG A 604 -11.54 -27.32 -14.85
CA ARG A 604 -12.67 -28.25 -14.74
C ARG A 604 -14.00 -27.54 -14.95
N LEU A 605 -14.17 -26.36 -14.37
CA LEU A 605 -15.44 -25.61 -14.38
C LEU A 605 -15.76 -24.96 -15.73
N LEU A 606 -14.76 -24.48 -16.45
CA LEU A 606 -14.97 -23.81 -17.73
C LEU A 606 -15.52 -24.77 -18.80
N LYS A 607 -16.36 -24.29 -19.71
CA LYS A 607 -16.70 -24.99 -20.95
C LYS A 607 -15.45 -25.17 -21.83
N PRO A 608 -15.45 -26.08 -22.83
CA PRO A 608 -14.31 -26.25 -23.74
C PRO A 608 -13.85 -24.95 -24.41
N SER A 609 -14.79 -24.07 -24.77
CA SER A 609 -14.51 -22.74 -25.38
C SER A 609 -14.46 -21.59 -24.37
N GLY A 610 -14.53 -21.90 -23.07
CA GLY A 610 -14.56 -20.91 -22.01
C GLY A 610 -13.26 -20.11 -21.90
N ILE A 611 -13.35 -18.94 -21.27
CA ILE A 611 -12.23 -18.01 -21.10
C ILE A 611 -11.83 -17.93 -19.64
N LEU A 612 -10.53 -17.98 -19.38
CA LEU A 612 -9.95 -17.56 -18.09
C LEU A 612 -9.27 -16.22 -18.31
N ALA A 613 -9.59 -15.22 -17.50
CA ALA A 613 -8.94 -13.92 -17.51
C ALA A 613 -8.38 -13.60 -16.13
N PHE A 614 -7.13 -13.14 -16.07
CA PHE A 614 -6.53 -12.71 -14.80
C PHE A 614 -5.58 -11.52 -14.95
N THR A 615 -5.47 -10.72 -13.91
CA THR A 615 -4.53 -9.60 -13.79
C THR A 615 -3.22 -10.09 -13.18
N PHE A 616 -2.09 -9.71 -13.77
CA PHE A 616 -0.79 -9.99 -13.18
C PHE A 616 0.28 -9.05 -13.73
N HIS A 617 1.01 -8.39 -12.84
CA HIS A 617 2.19 -7.61 -13.16
C HIS A 617 3.22 -7.78 -12.05
N HIS A 618 4.46 -8.06 -12.42
CA HIS A 618 5.59 -8.03 -11.50
C HIS A 618 6.85 -7.50 -12.20
N SER A 619 7.62 -6.66 -11.52
CA SER A 619 8.85 -6.08 -12.08
C SER A 619 10.00 -7.07 -12.17
N GLU A 620 10.00 -8.07 -11.28
CA GLU A 620 10.95 -9.18 -11.32
C GLU A 620 10.32 -10.37 -12.04
N ASP A 621 11.14 -11.10 -12.76
CA ASP A 621 10.72 -12.20 -13.62
C ASP A 621 10.52 -13.53 -12.87
N GLU A 622 11.09 -13.73 -11.68
CA GLU A 622 10.96 -15.01 -10.95
C GLU A 622 9.49 -15.34 -10.58
N PRO A 623 8.69 -14.37 -10.07
CA PRO A 623 7.25 -14.60 -9.88
C PRO A 623 6.49 -14.90 -11.17
N TRP A 624 6.95 -14.38 -12.32
CA TRP A 624 6.36 -14.71 -13.62
C TRP A 624 6.55 -16.18 -13.97
N VAL A 625 7.72 -16.76 -13.67
CA VAL A 625 8.00 -18.17 -13.97
C VAL A 625 6.99 -19.05 -13.23
N ALA A 626 6.85 -18.87 -11.92
CA ALA A 626 5.94 -19.68 -11.11
C ALA A 626 4.49 -19.58 -11.57
N VAL A 627 4.00 -18.38 -11.86
CA VAL A 627 2.62 -18.17 -12.32
C VAL A 627 2.39 -18.77 -13.71
N LEU A 628 3.27 -18.52 -14.67
CA LEU A 628 3.13 -19.03 -16.03
C LEU A 628 3.26 -20.55 -16.10
N GLU A 629 4.25 -21.13 -15.41
CA GLU A 629 4.37 -22.59 -15.30
C GLU A 629 3.12 -23.20 -14.67
N SER A 630 2.64 -22.63 -13.54
CA SER A 630 1.44 -23.13 -12.88
C SER A 630 0.21 -23.13 -13.81
N LEU A 631 0.07 -22.09 -14.64
CA LEU A 631 -1.01 -21.91 -15.60
C LEU A 631 -0.92 -22.90 -16.77
N PHE A 632 0.28 -23.06 -17.36
CA PHE A 632 0.47 -23.97 -18.49
C PHE A 632 0.34 -25.43 -18.06
N ASP A 633 0.85 -25.80 -16.89
CA ASP A 633 0.70 -27.14 -16.28
C ASP A 633 -0.75 -27.46 -15.86
N ALA A 634 -1.60 -26.45 -15.76
CA ALA A 634 -3.03 -26.60 -15.56
C ALA A 634 -3.81 -26.80 -16.88
N GLY A 635 -3.14 -26.77 -18.04
CA GLY A 635 -3.75 -27.02 -19.34
C GLY A 635 -4.22 -25.77 -20.08
N TYR A 636 -3.71 -24.58 -19.74
CA TYR A 636 -4.01 -23.34 -20.46
C TYR A 636 -2.91 -22.94 -21.43
N TYR A 637 -3.28 -22.04 -22.34
CA TYR A 637 -2.35 -21.20 -23.09
C TYR A 637 -2.86 -19.76 -23.10
N LEU A 638 -1.97 -18.81 -23.34
CA LEU A 638 -2.29 -17.39 -23.48
C LEU A 638 -2.81 -17.13 -24.89
N GLU A 639 -4.04 -16.64 -24.99
CA GLU A 639 -4.68 -16.24 -26.25
C GLU A 639 -4.40 -14.76 -26.54
N ALA A 640 -4.45 -13.90 -25.52
CA ALA A 640 -4.19 -12.48 -25.65
C ALA A 640 -3.70 -11.87 -24.33
N THR A 641 -3.04 -10.72 -24.44
CA THR A 641 -2.61 -9.91 -23.29
C THR A 641 -2.98 -8.46 -23.55
N TYR A 642 -3.68 -7.83 -22.61
CA TYR A 642 -4.12 -6.45 -22.71
C TYR A 642 -3.42 -5.61 -21.63
N PRO A 643 -2.49 -4.71 -22.00
CA PRO A 643 -1.95 -3.77 -21.04
C PRO A 643 -3.03 -2.75 -20.67
N ILE A 644 -3.20 -2.54 -19.37
CA ILE A 644 -4.11 -1.54 -18.81
C ILE A 644 -3.28 -0.61 -17.96
N ARG A 645 -3.46 0.69 -18.18
CA ARG A 645 -2.83 1.71 -17.35
C ARG A 645 -3.43 1.61 -15.95
N SER A 646 -2.61 1.25 -14.96
CA SER A 646 -3.06 1.27 -13.56
C SER A 646 -3.20 2.72 -13.10
N ASP A 647 -4.12 2.92 -12.15
CA ASP A 647 -4.80 4.18 -11.83
C ASP A 647 -3.92 5.46 -11.75
N GLU A 648 -4.44 6.56 -12.31
CA GLU A 648 -3.86 7.92 -12.30
C GLU A 648 -4.04 8.66 -10.95
N THR A 649 -4.52 8.00 -9.90
CA THR A 649 -4.91 8.67 -8.64
C THR A 649 -3.75 9.13 -7.75
N LYS A 650 -2.49 8.86 -8.13
CA LYS A 650 -1.33 9.53 -7.53
C LYS A 650 -0.99 10.78 -8.35
N GLY A 651 -1.77 11.85 -8.17
CA GLY A 651 -1.59 13.11 -8.89
C GLY A 651 -0.16 13.68 -8.83
N ASP A 652 0.12 14.70 -9.65
CA ASP A 652 1.46 15.28 -9.91
C ASP A 652 2.32 15.63 -8.67
N ASN A 653 1.72 15.69 -7.47
CA ASN A 653 2.37 15.98 -6.19
C ASN A 653 2.40 14.79 -5.19
N ALA A 654 2.29 13.53 -5.64
CA ALA A 654 2.41 12.38 -4.77
C ALA A 654 3.85 12.20 -4.24
N GLU A 655 4.18 12.88 -3.14
CA GLU A 655 5.33 12.56 -2.29
C GLU A 655 5.09 11.21 -1.61
N PHE A 656 5.25 10.09 -2.32
CA PHE A 656 5.64 8.76 -1.80
C PHE A 656 5.65 7.78 -2.99
N GLY A 657 6.80 7.66 -3.64
CA GLY A 657 7.27 6.38 -4.20
C GLY A 657 6.80 5.90 -5.57
N ALA A 658 5.87 6.54 -6.30
CA ALA A 658 5.49 6.06 -7.64
C ALA A 658 5.14 7.20 -8.60
N GLN A 659 6.17 7.87 -9.15
CA GLN A 659 6.05 8.72 -10.34
C GLN A 659 6.17 7.93 -11.65
N LYS A 660 6.11 6.60 -11.59
CA LYS A 660 6.13 5.75 -12.78
C LYS A 660 4.69 5.38 -13.09
N ILE A 661 4.26 5.65 -14.32
CA ILE A 661 3.03 5.08 -14.87
C ILE A 661 3.21 3.57 -14.79
N GLU A 662 2.49 2.91 -13.88
CA GLU A 662 2.50 1.46 -13.73
C GLU A 662 1.40 0.90 -14.64
N TYR A 663 1.73 -0.07 -15.49
CA TYR A 663 0.77 -0.81 -16.30
C TYR A 663 0.52 -2.16 -15.64
N ASP A 664 -0.74 -2.53 -15.47
CA ASP A 664 -1.14 -3.90 -15.20
C ASP A 664 -1.44 -4.62 -16.53
N ILE A 665 -1.46 -5.96 -16.53
CA ILE A 665 -1.70 -6.75 -17.72
C ILE A 665 -2.84 -7.74 -17.44
N ILE A 666 -3.92 -7.63 -18.22
CA ILE A 666 -4.93 -8.67 -18.29
C ILE A 666 -4.44 -9.77 -19.23
N HIS A 667 -4.27 -10.97 -18.68
CA HIS A 667 -3.97 -12.18 -19.41
C HIS A 667 -5.27 -12.90 -19.74
N VAL A 668 -5.52 -13.14 -21.02
CA VAL A 668 -6.67 -13.90 -21.50
C VAL A 668 -6.18 -15.25 -21.96
N CYS A 669 -6.76 -16.30 -21.38
CA CYS A 669 -6.33 -17.67 -21.52
C CYS A 669 -7.46 -18.54 -22.06
N ARG A 670 -7.07 -19.57 -22.81
CA ARG A 670 -7.96 -20.63 -23.29
C ARG A 670 -7.43 -21.99 -22.89
N LYS A 671 -8.36 -22.94 -22.81
CA LYS A 671 -8.03 -24.35 -22.61
C LYS A 671 -7.24 -24.88 -23.79
N ARG A 672 -6.26 -25.72 -23.50
CA ARG A 672 -5.58 -26.52 -24.49
C ARG A 672 -6.46 -27.71 -24.86
N THR A 673 -7.06 -27.69 -26.04
CA THR A 673 -7.86 -28.79 -26.59
C THR A 673 -7.06 -29.71 -27.52
N GLU A 674 -5.87 -29.27 -27.95
CA GLU A 674 -5.00 -29.97 -28.89
C GLU A 674 -3.57 -30.08 -28.33
N GLU A 675 -2.87 -31.15 -28.71
CA GLU A 675 -1.46 -31.33 -28.36
C GLU A 675 -0.58 -30.22 -28.98
N PRO A 676 0.37 -29.63 -28.21
CA PRO A 676 1.24 -28.60 -28.73
C PRO A 676 2.10 -29.13 -29.88
N LYS A 677 2.18 -28.37 -30.98
CA LYS A 677 3.04 -28.72 -32.13
C LYS A 677 4.50 -28.38 -31.83
N PRO A 678 5.47 -29.25 -32.17
CA PRO A 678 6.89 -28.92 -32.05
C PRO A 678 7.29 -27.69 -32.85
N VAL A 679 8.07 -26.79 -32.24
CA VAL A 679 8.65 -25.61 -32.91
C VAL A 679 10.08 -25.39 -32.43
N SER A 680 10.96 -24.93 -33.31
CA SER A 680 12.30 -24.51 -32.91
C SER A 680 12.27 -23.09 -32.33
N TRP A 681 13.09 -22.83 -31.32
CA TRP A 681 13.24 -21.51 -30.70
C TRP A 681 13.57 -20.42 -31.73
N GLY A 682 14.47 -20.72 -32.68
CA GLY A 682 14.84 -19.78 -33.74
C GLY A 682 13.70 -19.46 -34.72
N ARG A 683 12.74 -20.37 -34.93
CA ARG A 683 11.53 -20.11 -35.71
C ARG A 683 10.56 -19.24 -34.92
N MET A 684 10.25 -19.63 -33.68
CA MET A 684 9.39 -18.86 -32.77
C MET A 684 9.87 -17.40 -32.65
N ARG A 685 11.17 -17.18 -32.44
CA ARG A 685 11.76 -15.85 -32.32
C ARG A 685 11.49 -14.98 -33.56
N ARG A 686 11.54 -15.56 -34.77
CA ARG A 686 11.28 -14.84 -36.02
C ARG A 686 9.81 -14.45 -36.15
N GLU A 687 8.90 -15.36 -35.81
CA GLU A 687 7.46 -15.13 -35.87
C GLU A 687 7.02 -14.06 -34.87
N VAL A 688 7.45 -14.15 -33.60
CA VAL A 688 7.20 -13.11 -32.58
C VAL A 688 7.67 -11.73 -33.05
N MET A 689 8.87 -11.64 -33.63
CA MET A 689 9.41 -10.37 -34.12
C MET A 689 8.72 -9.84 -35.38
N ALA A 690 8.06 -10.70 -36.16
CA ALA A 690 7.24 -10.26 -37.28
C ALA A 690 5.92 -9.64 -36.77
N ASP A 691 5.24 -10.33 -35.86
CA ASP A 691 3.97 -9.89 -35.26
C ASP A 691 4.12 -8.58 -34.48
N VAL A 692 5.17 -8.47 -33.67
CA VAL A 692 5.49 -7.23 -32.93
C VAL A 692 5.66 -6.05 -33.89
N ARG A 693 6.38 -6.23 -35.00
CA ARG A 693 6.59 -5.16 -35.99
C ARG A 693 5.29 -4.76 -36.67
N GLN A 694 4.44 -5.73 -36.97
CA GLN A 694 3.11 -5.47 -37.55
C GLN A 694 2.21 -4.70 -36.58
N LEU A 695 2.18 -5.10 -35.29
CA LEU A 695 1.41 -4.41 -34.25
C LEU A 695 1.91 -3.00 -34.01
N GLN A 696 3.23 -2.82 -33.97
CA GLN A 696 3.85 -1.50 -33.82
C GLN A 696 3.45 -0.58 -34.98
N ALA A 697 3.56 -1.06 -36.23
CA ALA A 697 3.11 -0.30 -37.41
C ALA A 697 1.61 0.04 -37.35
N MET A 698 0.77 -0.88 -36.84
CA MET A 698 -0.67 -0.64 -36.68
C MET A 698 -0.97 0.41 -35.60
N LEU A 699 -0.27 0.36 -34.46
CA LEU A 699 -0.45 1.28 -33.32
C LEU A 699 0.09 2.68 -33.61
N GLU A 700 1.24 2.79 -34.28
CA GLU A 700 1.80 4.06 -34.77
C GLU A 700 0.85 4.76 -35.75
N ASN A 701 0.08 4.01 -36.55
CA ASN A 701 -0.92 4.57 -37.47
C ASN A 701 -2.20 5.08 -36.77
N HIS A 702 -2.49 4.63 -35.54
CA HIS A 702 -3.69 5.03 -34.78
C HIS A 702 -3.44 6.12 -33.74
N ALA A 703 -2.19 6.32 -33.28
CA ALA A 703 -1.83 7.30 -32.27
C ALA A 703 -1.09 8.51 -32.88
N LYS A 704 -1.65 9.73 -32.76
CA LYS A 704 -0.97 10.99 -33.12
C LYS A 704 0.26 11.32 -32.25
N GLU A 705 0.48 10.59 -31.16
CA GLU A 705 1.54 10.88 -30.17
C GLU A 705 2.57 9.74 -30.01
N GLY A 706 2.41 8.61 -30.72
CA GLY A 706 3.27 7.44 -30.54
C GLY A 706 3.13 6.77 -29.16
N LEU A 707 3.44 5.48 -29.07
CA LEU A 707 3.45 4.78 -27.77
C LEU A 707 4.78 5.03 -27.04
N PRO A 708 4.76 5.34 -25.73
CA PRO A 708 5.97 5.34 -24.91
C PRO A 708 6.76 4.03 -25.05
N ALA A 709 8.09 4.11 -24.94
CA ALA A 709 8.95 2.94 -25.10
C ALA A 709 8.62 1.80 -24.12
N ALA A 710 8.20 2.12 -22.89
CA ALA A 710 7.77 1.14 -21.89
C ALA A 710 6.54 0.32 -22.33
N ASP A 711 5.56 0.97 -22.97
CA ASP A 711 4.32 0.33 -23.43
C ASP A 711 4.62 -0.69 -24.54
N ILE A 712 5.56 -0.33 -25.43
CA ILE A 712 6.05 -1.22 -26.48
C ILE A 712 6.74 -2.46 -25.87
N GLN A 713 7.49 -2.30 -24.77
CA GLN A 713 8.14 -3.42 -24.08
C GLN A 713 7.12 -4.40 -23.50
N VAL A 714 6.06 -3.89 -22.89
CA VAL A 714 4.97 -4.71 -22.32
C VAL A 714 4.24 -5.49 -23.41
N ILE A 715 3.88 -4.84 -24.52
CA ILE A 715 3.21 -5.49 -25.66
C ILE A 715 4.07 -6.60 -26.26
N ARG A 716 5.39 -6.34 -26.41
CA ARG A 716 6.37 -7.33 -26.91
C ARG A 716 6.42 -8.58 -26.03
N ARG A 717 6.51 -8.38 -24.71
CA ARG A 717 6.54 -9.46 -23.73
C ARG A 717 5.26 -10.30 -23.81
N GLY A 718 4.10 -9.64 -23.82
CA GLY A 718 2.79 -10.31 -23.93
C GLY A 718 2.67 -11.17 -25.19
N LYS A 719 3.06 -10.64 -26.36
CA LYS A 719 3.02 -11.38 -27.64
C LYS A 719 3.98 -12.57 -27.68
N ALA A 720 5.17 -12.40 -27.12
CA ALA A 720 6.13 -13.48 -27.09
C ALA A 720 5.68 -14.63 -26.16
N LEU A 721 5.06 -14.29 -25.04
CA LEU A 721 4.44 -15.25 -24.13
C LEU A 721 3.21 -15.95 -24.74
N GLU A 722 2.39 -15.22 -25.50
CA GLU A 722 1.28 -15.78 -26.27
C GLU A 722 1.76 -16.91 -27.19
N TYR A 723 2.74 -16.62 -28.05
CA TYR A 723 3.30 -17.62 -28.97
C TYR A 723 3.98 -18.77 -28.23
N PHE A 724 4.78 -18.47 -27.19
CA PHE A 724 5.44 -19.49 -26.38
C PHE A 724 4.44 -20.48 -25.78
N SER A 725 3.37 -19.94 -25.17
CA SER A 725 2.38 -20.72 -24.44
C SER A 725 1.66 -21.72 -25.34
N ARG A 726 1.40 -21.39 -26.62
CA ARG A 726 0.77 -22.30 -27.58
C ARG A 726 1.59 -23.58 -27.80
N HIS A 727 2.92 -23.46 -27.73
CA HIS A 727 3.87 -24.55 -27.95
C HIS A 727 4.54 -25.05 -26.66
N TYR A 728 4.01 -24.70 -25.49
CA TYR A 728 4.61 -25.05 -24.20
C TYR A 728 4.92 -26.55 -24.09
N GLY A 729 6.11 -26.88 -23.56
CA GLY A 729 6.64 -28.25 -23.51
C GLY A 729 7.13 -28.83 -24.84
N LYS A 730 7.01 -28.10 -25.95
CA LYS A 730 7.40 -28.53 -27.31
C LYS A 730 8.18 -27.44 -28.09
N VAL A 731 8.74 -26.46 -27.38
CA VAL A 731 9.68 -25.50 -27.96
C VAL A 731 11.10 -26.02 -27.78
N TYR A 732 11.79 -26.33 -28.88
CA TYR A 732 13.09 -26.99 -28.88
C TYR A 732 14.22 -26.04 -29.25
N VAL A 733 15.33 -26.19 -28.53
CA VAL A 733 16.62 -25.51 -28.81
C VAL A 733 17.59 -26.45 -29.53
N ASP A 734 17.54 -27.74 -29.20
CA ASP A 734 18.32 -28.83 -29.82
C ASP A 734 17.49 -30.13 -29.86
N GLU A 735 17.97 -31.16 -30.56
CA GLU A 735 17.35 -32.49 -30.63
C GLU A 735 17.00 -33.04 -29.24
N GLY A 736 15.70 -33.06 -28.93
CA GLY A 736 15.17 -33.60 -27.68
C GLY A 736 15.31 -32.69 -26.45
N ARG A 737 15.83 -31.46 -26.60
CA ARG A 737 15.93 -30.50 -25.49
C ARG A 737 14.92 -29.36 -25.64
N THR A 738 13.96 -29.32 -24.74
CA THR A 738 12.97 -28.25 -24.65
C THR A 738 13.52 -27.07 -23.87
N ILE A 739 13.02 -25.87 -24.17
CA ILE A 739 13.30 -24.65 -23.42
C ILE A 739 12.37 -24.56 -22.19
N SER A 740 12.90 -24.06 -21.06
CA SER A 740 12.08 -23.77 -19.87
C SER A 740 11.35 -22.41 -20.00
N VAL A 741 10.36 -22.13 -19.14
CA VAL A 741 9.72 -20.80 -19.09
C VAL A 741 10.75 -19.72 -18.75
N ARG A 742 11.64 -20.03 -17.79
CA ARG A 742 12.78 -19.19 -17.42
C ARG A 742 13.63 -18.87 -18.65
N ASP A 743 14.14 -19.86 -19.36
CA ASP A 743 14.96 -19.63 -20.56
C ASP A 743 14.21 -18.86 -21.67
N ALA A 744 12.91 -19.10 -21.83
CA ALA A 744 12.07 -18.35 -22.77
C ALA A 744 11.97 -16.87 -22.38
N LEU A 745 11.73 -16.54 -21.11
CA LEU A 745 11.70 -15.16 -20.60
C LEU A 745 13.03 -14.43 -20.84
N VAL A 746 14.19 -15.10 -20.66
CA VAL A 746 15.51 -14.52 -21.03
C VAL A 746 15.50 -14.12 -22.50
N GLY A 747 15.08 -15.05 -23.36
CA GLY A 747 15.05 -14.83 -24.80
C GLY A 747 14.10 -13.71 -25.23
N ILE A 748 12.98 -13.54 -24.53
CA ILE A 748 12.00 -12.47 -24.75
C ILE A 748 12.58 -11.12 -24.35
N ASN A 749 13.22 -11.01 -23.19
CA ASN A 749 13.88 -9.77 -22.76
C ASN A 749 15.00 -9.37 -23.74
N GLN A 750 15.72 -10.34 -24.30
CA GLN A 750 16.73 -10.06 -25.32
C GLN A 750 16.15 -9.49 -26.61
N LEU A 751 15.00 -10.01 -27.07
CA LEU A 751 14.29 -9.47 -28.22
C LEU A 751 13.94 -8.00 -28.04
N ILE A 752 13.61 -7.62 -26.80
CA ILE A 752 13.27 -6.25 -26.44
C ILE A 752 14.51 -5.35 -26.53
N ASP A 753 15.65 -5.78 -25.99
CA ASP A 753 16.88 -4.96 -25.95
C ASP A 753 17.58 -4.81 -27.31
N GLU A 754 17.46 -5.79 -28.21
CA GLU A 754 18.16 -5.79 -29.51
C GLU A 754 17.72 -4.68 -30.47
N ASP A 755 16.51 -4.16 -30.28
CA ASP A 755 16.00 -3.05 -31.08
C ASP A 755 16.47 -1.68 -30.54
N ALA A 756 16.90 -1.62 -29.27
CA ALA A 756 17.49 -0.44 -28.66
C ALA A 756 18.98 -0.27 -29.02
N ASP A 757 19.69 -1.37 -29.25
CA ASP A 757 21.15 -1.42 -29.40
C ASP A 757 21.61 -1.48 -30.87
N LYS A 758 21.10 -0.57 -31.72
CA LYS A 758 21.28 -0.56 -33.19
C LYS A 758 22.74 -0.44 -33.72
N GLY A 759 23.76 -0.53 -32.87
CA GLY A 759 25.17 -0.28 -33.20
C GLY A 759 26.12 -1.49 -33.18
N LYS A 760 25.73 -2.67 -32.70
CA LYS A 760 26.61 -3.86 -32.60
C LYS A 760 26.02 -5.07 -33.35
N GLU A 761 26.89 -5.90 -33.97
CA GLU A 761 26.47 -7.15 -34.64
C GLU A 761 25.90 -8.12 -33.61
N ALA A 762 24.58 -8.33 -33.62
CA ALA A 762 23.90 -9.20 -32.66
C ALA A 762 24.37 -10.66 -32.79
N PRO A 763 24.43 -11.43 -31.68
CA PRO A 763 24.71 -12.86 -31.76
C PRO A 763 23.72 -13.62 -32.67
N PRO A 764 24.08 -14.82 -33.16
CA PRO A 764 23.26 -15.59 -34.10
C PRO A 764 21.87 -15.94 -33.59
N VAL A 765 20.84 -15.72 -34.41
CA VAL A 765 19.39 -15.87 -34.07
C VAL A 765 19.02 -17.26 -33.55
N ASN A 766 19.75 -18.28 -34.00
CA ASN A 766 19.56 -19.67 -33.62
C ASN A 766 20.34 -20.09 -32.37
N ALA A 767 21.20 -19.22 -31.83
CA ALA A 767 21.87 -19.46 -30.56
C ALA A 767 20.87 -19.44 -29.39
N GLU A 768 21.18 -20.21 -28.37
CA GLU A 768 20.38 -20.32 -27.15
C GLU A 768 20.28 -18.96 -26.43
N PRO A 769 19.16 -18.68 -25.73
CA PRO A 769 18.99 -17.44 -24.98
C PRO A 769 20.15 -17.16 -24.03
N MET A 770 20.58 -18.17 -23.25
CA MET A 770 21.67 -17.98 -22.28
C MET A 770 23.00 -17.63 -22.98
N THR A 771 23.30 -18.28 -24.11
CA THR A 771 24.49 -18.00 -24.94
C THR A 771 24.47 -16.58 -25.46
N ARG A 772 23.33 -16.12 -26.00
CA ARG A 772 23.15 -14.74 -26.43
C ARG A 772 23.34 -13.76 -25.26
N GLN A 773 22.79 -14.07 -24.09
CA GLN A 773 22.91 -13.20 -22.89
C GLN A 773 24.37 -13.01 -22.52
N PHE A 774 25.12 -14.10 -22.46
CA PHE A 774 26.54 -14.08 -22.13
C PHE A 774 27.34 -13.28 -23.14
N LEU A 775 27.17 -13.56 -24.44
CA LEU A 775 27.90 -12.89 -25.52
C LEU A 775 27.60 -11.38 -25.57
N ARG A 776 26.36 -10.96 -25.30
CA ARG A 776 25.98 -9.54 -25.23
C ARG A 776 26.54 -8.85 -24.01
N THR A 777 26.46 -9.51 -22.85
CA THR A 777 26.89 -8.95 -21.57
C THR A 777 28.39 -8.68 -21.58
N PHE A 778 29.20 -9.65 -22.01
CA PHE A 778 30.65 -9.47 -22.09
C PHE A 778 31.11 -8.75 -23.36
N GLY A 779 30.40 -8.87 -24.48
CA GLY A 779 30.85 -8.34 -25.77
C GLY A 779 32.23 -8.89 -26.15
N THR A 780 33.20 -8.00 -26.38
CA THR A 780 34.62 -8.34 -26.60
C THR A 780 35.47 -8.26 -25.34
N ALA A 781 34.91 -7.85 -24.19
CA ALA A 781 35.67 -7.75 -22.94
C ALA A 781 36.09 -9.12 -22.44
N THR A 782 37.33 -9.26 -21.99
CA THR A 782 37.87 -10.48 -21.35
C THR A 782 37.59 -10.54 -19.86
N GLU A 783 37.40 -9.39 -19.21
CA GLU A 783 37.15 -9.27 -17.78
C GLU A 783 36.09 -8.20 -17.47
N MET A 784 35.38 -8.37 -16.36
CA MET A 784 34.34 -7.44 -15.90
C MET A 784 34.24 -7.42 -14.37
N LYS A 785 34.09 -6.23 -13.76
CA LYS A 785 33.87 -6.11 -12.31
C LYS A 785 32.48 -6.64 -11.92
N ARG A 786 32.35 -7.28 -10.74
CA ARG A 786 31.08 -7.82 -10.22
C ARG A 786 29.93 -6.80 -10.28
N ASP A 787 30.15 -5.59 -9.77
CA ASP A 787 29.13 -4.54 -9.76
C ASP A 787 28.67 -4.13 -11.16
N GLN A 788 29.57 -4.21 -12.16
CA GLN A 788 29.26 -3.90 -13.54
C GLN A 788 28.46 -5.03 -14.18
N LEU A 789 28.86 -6.28 -13.96
CA LEU A 789 28.14 -7.46 -14.42
C LEU A 789 26.73 -7.51 -13.82
N GLN A 790 26.61 -7.27 -12.51
CA GLN A 790 25.31 -7.18 -11.83
C GLN A 790 24.43 -6.05 -12.37
N LYS A 791 25.01 -4.93 -12.81
CA LYS A 791 24.26 -3.86 -13.47
C LYS A 791 23.74 -4.27 -14.84
N PHE A 792 24.54 -4.97 -15.65
CA PHE A 792 24.10 -5.47 -16.96
C PHE A 792 23.04 -6.56 -16.86
N LEU A 793 23.10 -7.37 -15.81
CA LEU A 793 22.12 -8.42 -15.54
C LEU A 793 20.90 -7.92 -14.74
N ARG A 794 20.90 -6.65 -14.30
CA ARG A 794 19.81 -6.09 -13.49
C ARG A 794 18.54 -5.99 -14.33
N GLY A 795 17.46 -6.61 -13.85
CA GLY A 795 16.20 -6.71 -14.61
C GLY A 795 16.14 -7.92 -15.54
N THR A 796 17.13 -8.81 -15.49
CA THR A 796 17.09 -10.13 -16.12
C THR A 796 17.00 -11.22 -15.03
N ILE A 797 16.43 -12.38 -15.34
CA ILE A 797 16.49 -13.60 -14.49
C ILE A 797 17.87 -14.27 -14.43
N THR A 798 18.85 -13.78 -15.18
CA THR A 798 20.18 -14.38 -15.24
C THR A 798 21.07 -13.75 -14.17
N THR A 799 21.73 -14.59 -13.38
CA THR A 799 22.70 -14.20 -12.37
C THR A 799 24.13 -14.48 -12.85
N PRO A 800 25.16 -13.82 -12.27
CA PRO A 800 26.54 -14.16 -12.57
C PRO A 800 26.87 -15.65 -12.34
N ASP A 801 26.27 -16.24 -11.30
CA ASP A 801 26.46 -17.63 -10.91
C ASP A 801 25.98 -18.60 -12.02
N ASP A 802 24.95 -18.23 -12.80
CA ASP A 802 24.48 -19.04 -13.93
C ASP A 802 25.58 -19.20 -15.01
N PHE A 803 26.42 -18.19 -15.22
CA PHE A 803 27.56 -18.25 -16.15
C PHE A 803 28.75 -19.02 -15.60
N GLU A 804 29.03 -18.89 -14.30
CA GLU A 804 30.10 -19.66 -13.64
C GLU A 804 29.79 -21.15 -13.59
N GLN A 805 28.55 -21.53 -13.28
CA GLN A 805 28.13 -22.93 -13.27
C GLN A 805 28.27 -23.60 -14.65
N ARG A 806 28.24 -22.81 -15.72
CA ARG A 806 28.48 -23.27 -17.11
C ARG A 806 29.95 -23.28 -17.50
N GLY A 807 30.84 -22.78 -16.62
CA GLY A 807 32.26 -22.67 -16.89
C GLY A 807 32.61 -21.60 -17.94
N TRP A 808 31.70 -20.68 -18.25
CA TRP A 808 31.92 -19.63 -19.26
C TRP A 808 32.76 -18.47 -18.73
N CYS A 809 32.74 -18.28 -17.41
CA CYS A 809 33.61 -17.34 -16.70
C CYS A 809 33.91 -17.85 -15.28
N SER A 810 34.83 -17.17 -14.60
CA SER A 810 35.16 -17.40 -13.19
C SER A 810 35.45 -16.09 -12.47
N GLU A 811 34.99 -15.95 -11.23
CA GLU A 811 35.27 -14.80 -10.36
C GLU A 811 36.57 -14.98 -9.57
N VAL A 812 37.47 -14.00 -9.68
CA VAL A 812 38.65 -13.86 -8.81
C VAL A 812 38.70 -12.43 -8.31
N LYS A 813 38.74 -12.24 -6.98
CA LYS A 813 38.81 -10.90 -6.34
C LYS A 813 37.75 -9.91 -6.86
N LYS A 814 36.49 -10.35 -7.01
CA LYS A 814 35.35 -9.56 -7.51
C LYS A 814 35.45 -9.11 -8.98
N VAL A 815 36.28 -9.78 -9.78
CA VAL A 815 36.37 -9.60 -11.23
C VAL A 815 36.07 -10.93 -11.89
N PHE A 816 35.08 -10.94 -12.77
CA PHE A 816 34.73 -12.08 -13.60
C PHE A 816 35.61 -12.07 -14.85
N THR A 817 36.37 -13.13 -15.05
CA THR A 817 37.20 -13.33 -16.25
C THR A 817 36.57 -14.40 -17.11
N ARG A 818 36.46 -14.16 -18.42
CA ARG A 818 35.95 -15.15 -19.37
C ARG A 818 36.92 -16.32 -19.48
N THR A 819 36.38 -17.52 -19.56
CA THR A 819 37.17 -18.72 -19.80
C THR A 819 37.71 -18.70 -21.23
N ALA A 820 39.03 -18.85 -21.39
CA ALA A 820 39.64 -18.94 -22.71
C ALA A 820 39.19 -20.25 -23.40
N PRO A 821 38.88 -20.25 -24.71
CA PRO A 821 38.43 -21.45 -25.41
C PRO A 821 39.38 -22.64 -25.27
N LEU A 822 40.69 -22.40 -25.23
CA LEU A 822 41.69 -23.46 -25.02
C LEU A 822 41.57 -24.11 -23.64
N ASP A 823 41.39 -23.33 -22.59
CA ASP A 823 41.25 -23.84 -21.22
C ASP A 823 39.94 -24.61 -21.07
N PHE A 824 38.86 -24.10 -21.68
CA PHE A 824 37.56 -24.79 -21.75
C PHE A 824 37.68 -26.14 -22.47
N ALA A 825 38.34 -26.18 -23.64
CA ALA A 825 38.55 -27.40 -24.40
C ALA A 825 39.43 -28.44 -23.66
N ARG A 826 40.46 -27.98 -22.93
CA ARG A 826 41.32 -28.85 -22.11
C ARG A 826 40.59 -29.45 -20.92
N ASP A 827 39.79 -28.65 -20.21
CA ASP A 827 38.94 -29.17 -19.12
C ASP A 827 37.92 -30.19 -19.65
N TRP A 828 37.46 -30.02 -20.90
CA TRP A 828 36.55 -30.95 -21.55
C TRP A 828 37.22 -32.24 -22.06
N GLN A 829 38.49 -32.20 -22.46
CA GLN A 829 39.25 -33.35 -22.99
C GLN A 829 39.34 -34.53 -22.00
N GLY A 830 39.15 -34.30 -20.69
CA GLY A 830 39.06 -35.37 -19.68
C GLY A 830 37.64 -35.91 -19.42
N LYS A 831 36.60 -35.25 -19.96
CA LYS A 831 35.18 -35.47 -19.66
C LYS A 831 34.39 -36.08 -20.84
N HIS A 832 35.08 -36.65 -21.84
CA HIS A 832 34.53 -37.24 -23.08
C HIS A 832 33.37 -38.25 -22.94
N LYS A 833 33.01 -38.66 -21.72
CA LYS A 833 31.84 -39.51 -21.42
C LYS A 833 30.53 -38.72 -21.28
N ARG A 834 30.54 -37.39 -21.23
CA ARG A 834 29.33 -36.54 -21.15
C ARG A 834 28.96 -35.99 -22.55
N LYS A 835 27.67 -36.01 -22.87
CA LYS A 835 27.14 -35.47 -24.14
C LYS A 835 27.29 -33.94 -24.15
N LEU A 836 28.04 -33.39 -25.12
CA LEU A 836 28.25 -31.95 -25.27
C LEU A 836 27.15 -31.37 -26.16
N THR A 837 26.09 -30.82 -25.54
CA THR A 837 24.87 -30.40 -26.25
C THR A 837 24.66 -28.88 -26.32
N SER A 838 25.25 -28.11 -25.41
CA SER A 838 25.08 -26.64 -25.42
C SER A 838 25.85 -26.02 -26.59
N ASP A 839 25.19 -25.08 -27.27
CA ASP A 839 25.71 -24.42 -28.46
C ASP A 839 27.05 -23.68 -28.24
N LEU A 840 27.17 -22.89 -27.17
CA LEU A 840 28.39 -22.17 -26.85
C LEU A 840 29.50 -23.11 -26.40
N ASP A 841 29.18 -24.15 -25.63
CA ASP A 841 30.17 -25.13 -25.19
C ASP A 841 30.79 -25.86 -26.39
N GLN A 842 29.97 -26.27 -27.35
CA GLN A 842 30.45 -26.85 -28.61
C GLN A 842 31.36 -25.88 -29.38
N ALA A 843 30.98 -24.59 -29.45
CA ALA A 843 31.79 -23.58 -30.10
C ALA A 843 33.14 -23.36 -29.37
N LEU A 844 33.13 -23.25 -28.04
CA LEU A 844 34.35 -23.07 -27.23
C LEU A 844 35.29 -24.26 -27.35
N VAL A 845 34.78 -25.49 -27.31
CA VAL A 845 35.59 -26.71 -27.49
C VAL A 845 36.24 -26.74 -28.88
N LEU A 846 35.47 -26.46 -29.93
CA LEU A 846 36.00 -26.51 -31.31
C LEU A 846 36.99 -25.37 -31.58
N ILE A 847 36.74 -24.16 -31.06
CA ILE A 847 37.68 -23.03 -31.13
C ILE A 847 38.96 -23.38 -30.36
N GLY A 848 38.84 -23.90 -29.14
CA GLY A 848 39.98 -24.29 -28.31
C GLY A 848 40.86 -25.36 -28.97
N ALA A 849 40.25 -26.32 -29.67
CA ALA A 849 40.97 -27.32 -30.46
C ALA A 849 41.78 -26.70 -31.61
N CYS A 850 41.33 -25.58 -32.16
CA CYS A 850 41.98 -24.88 -33.28
C CYS A 850 43.07 -23.87 -32.86
N VAL A 851 43.33 -23.72 -31.54
CA VAL A 851 44.43 -22.90 -31.02
C VAL A 851 45.76 -23.60 -31.27
N ASP A 852 46.79 -22.84 -31.68
CA ASP A 852 48.12 -23.38 -31.94
C ASP A 852 48.71 -24.05 -30.68
N GLY A 853 49.13 -25.31 -30.81
CA GLY A 853 49.64 -26.09 -29.68
C GLY A 853 48.56 -26.57 -28.70
N SER A 854 47.28 -26.61 -29.11
CA SER A 854 46.16 -27.08 -28.28
C SER A 854 46.35 -28.51 -27.78
N GLY A 855 46.94 -29.38 -28.60
CA GLY A 855 47.01 -30.83 -28.35
C GLY A 855 45.67 -31.55 -28.54
N ILE A 856 44.67 -30.88 -29.13
CA ILE A 856 43.31 -31.39 -29.34
C ILE A 856 43.02 -31.37 -30.84
N ASN A 857 42.62 -32.50 -31.41
CA ASN A 857 42.26 -32.59 -32.82
C ASN A 857 40.78 -32.22 -33.02
N ALA A 858 40.52 -31.10 -33.70
CA ALA A 858 39.17 -30.61 -33.99
C ALA A 858 38.37 -31.60 -34.87
N SER A 859 39.02 -32.30 -35.79
CA SER A 859 38.37 -33.30 -36.66
C SER A 859 37.91 -34.54 -35.88
N ASP A 860 38.68 -34.96 -34.87
CA ASP A 860 38.31 -36.09 -33.99
C ASP A 860 37.10 -35.72 -33.12
N THR A 861 36.96 -34.45 -32.75
CA THR A 861 35.79 -33.96 -32.03
C THR A 861 34.53 -34.00 -32.89
N LEU A 862 34.62 -33.61 -34.17
CA LEU A 862 33.50 -33.61 -35.12
C LEU A 862 33.09 -35.01 -35.62
N THR A 863 34.00 -35.97 -35.55
CA THR A 863 33.74 -37.36 -35.98
C THR A 863 33.33 -38.28 -34.81
N ASN A 864 33.28 -37.74 -33.58
CA ASN A 864 32.84 -38.47 -32.40
C ASN A 864 31.32 -38.74 -32.44
N GLU A 865 30.91 -39.99 -32.25
CA GLU A 865 29.48 -40.39 -32.24
C GLU A 865 28.64 -39.68 -31.16
N ASN A 866 29.27 -39.22 -30.08
CA ASN A 866 28.62 -38.47 -29.01
C ASN A 866 28.57 -36.95 -29.25
N PHE A 867 29.15 -36.47 -30.35
CA PHE A 867 29.15 -35.06 -30.75
C PHE A 867 28.17 -34.85 -31.90
N LYS A 868 26.98 -34.32 -31.58
CA LYS A 868 26.00 -33.88 -32.57
C LYS A 868 26.06 -32.35 -32.67
N PRO A 869 26.46 -31.78 -33.81
CA PRO A 869 26.53 -30.33 -33.96
C PRO A 869 25.20 -29.64 -33.73
N HIS A 870 25.19 -28.68 -32.82
CA HIS A 870 24.05 -27.79 -32.60
C HIS A 870 23.80 -26.95 -33.86
N ILE A 871 22.53 -26.66 -34.16
CA ILE A 871 22.14 -25.86 -35.34
C ILE A 871 22.80 -24.47 -35.36
N ALA A 872 23.15 -23.95 -34.18
CA ALA A 872 23.82 -22.66 -33.98
C ALA A 872 25.34 -22.71 -34.05
N LEU A 873 25.97 -23.90 -34.09
CA LEU A 873 27.42 -24.05 -33.99
C LEU A 873 28.13 -23.27 -35.11
N LYS A 874 27.78 -23.49 -36.37
CA LYS A 874 28.41 -22.78 -37.50
C LYS A 874 28.20 -21.26 -37.43
N PRO A 875 26.98 -20.73 -37.27
CA PRO A 875 26.78 -19.29 -37.09
C PRO A 875 27.52 -18.70 -35.87
N LEU A 876 27.64 -19.45 -34.77
CA LEU A 876 28.42 -19.01 -33.60
C LEU A 876 29.91 -18.90 -33.91
N LEU A 877 30.49 -19.88 -34.60
CA LEU A 877 31.89 -19.84 -35.03
C LEU A 877 32.13 -18.65 -35.99
N GLU A 878 31.21 -18.43 -36.94
CA GLU A 878 31.26 -17.31 -37.89
C GLU A 878 31.10 -15.94 -37.21
N TRP A 879 30.34 -15.87 -36.12
CA TRP A 879 30.21 -14.65 -35.33
C TRP A 879 31.43 -14.40 -34.44
N LEU A 880 31.94 -15.44 -33.78
CA LEU A 880 33.11 -15.39 -32.89
C LEU A 880 34.42 -15.12 -33.63
N GLN A 881 34.55 -15.48 -34.92
CA GLN A 881 35.73 -15.08 -35.70
C GLN A 881 35.85 -13.55 -35.87
N LYS A 882 34.73 -12.82 -35.81
CA LYS A 882 34.70 -11.35 -35.88
C LYS A 882 34.68 -10.71 -34.49
N ASN A 883 33.93 -11.29 -33.56
CA ASN A 883 33.59 -10.71 -32.26
C ASN A 883 34.28 -11.41 -31.07
N GLY A 884 35.24 -12.30 -31.31
CA GLY A 884 36.00 -12.99 -30.27
C GLY A 884 36.78 -12.02 -29.36
N SER A 885 36.96 -12.42 -28.10
CA SER A 885 37.57 -11.61 -27.02
C SER A 885 38.97 -11.08 -27.34
N ASP A 886 39.74 -11.85 -28.11
CA ASP A 886 41.13 -11.55 -28.46
C ASP A 886 41.47 -12.11 -29.85
N GLN A 887 42.65 -11.74 -30.36
CA GLN A 887 43.08 -12.14 -31.70
C GLN A 887 43.30 -13.65 -31.84
N THR A 888 43.77 -14.31 -30.78
CA THR A 888 44.00 -15.77 -30.77
C THR A 888 42.67 -16.50 -30.94
N THR A 889 41.65 -16.11 -30.17
CA THR A 889 40.29 -16.62 -30.25
C THR A 889 39.68 -16.40 -31.63
N ARG A 890 39.84 -15.20 -32.22
CA ARG A 890 39.32 -14.90 -33.58
C ARG A 890 39.97 -15.75 -34.67
N ASN A 891 41.30 -15.90 -34.62
CA ASN A 891 42.04 -16.73 -35.57
C ASN A 891 41.65 -18.22 -35.44
N ALA A 892 41.56 -18.72 -34.21
CA ALA A 892 41.16 -20.09 -33.93
C ALA A 892 39.70 -20.35 -34.37
N ALA A 893 38.79 -19.39 -34.17
CA ALA A 893 37.42 -19.47 -34.65
C ALA A 893 37.35 -19.50 -36.19
N SER A 894 38.14 -18.69 -36.89
CA SER A 894 38.21 -18.74 -38.37
C SER A 894 38.68 -20.10 -38.90
N ARG A 895 39.67 -20.72 -38.23
CA ARG A 895 40.09 -22.09 -38.52
C ARG A 895 38.99 -23.10 -38.23
N ALA A 896 38.30 -22.96 -37.09
CA ALA A 896 37.18 -23.82 -36.71
C ALA A 896 36.03 -23.74 -37.73
N VAL A 897 35.70 -22.55 -38.27
CA VAL A 897 34.73 -22.39 -39.37
C VAL A 897 35.14 -23.20 -40.60
N SER A 898 36.43 -23.15 -40.95
CA SER A 898 36.97 -23.82 -42.13
C SER A 898 36.92 -25.35 -41.98
N ILE A 899 37.33 -25.87 -40.82
CA ILE A 899 37.29 -27.29 -40.47
C ILE A 899 35.84 -27.79 -40.40
N PHE A 900 34.96 -27.06 -39.72
CA PHE A 900 33.54 -27.39 -39.62
C PHE A 900 32.87 -27.43 -40.99
N SER A 901 33.15 -26.45 -41.87
CA SER A 901 32.59 -26.39 -43.21
C SER A 901 33.08 -27.54 -44.10
N ALA A 902 34.36 -27.92 -43.99
CA ALA A 902 34.91 -29.07 -44.70
C ALA A 902 34.29 -30.40 -44.23
N TRP A 903 34.10 -30.57 -42.92
CA TRP A 903 33.40 -31.71 -42.33
C TRP A 903 31.92 -31.75 -42.73
N GLN A 904 31.22 -30.62 -42.69
CA GLN A 904 29.82 -30.54 -43.09
C GLN A 904 29.65 -30.89 -44.59
N ALA A 905 30.60 -30.46 -45.43
CA ALA A 905 30.62 -30.81 -46.85
C ALA A 905 30.92 -32.30 -47.11
N SER A 906 31.71 -32.96 -46.25
CA SER A 906 31.97 -34.40 -46.35
C SER A 906 30.79 -35.28 -45.86
N GLN A 907 29.92 -34.72 -45.04
CA GLN A 907 28.67 -35.34 -44.55
C GLN A 907 27.48 -35.11 -45.52
N ALA A 908 27.58 -34.17 -46.47
CA ALA A 908 26.49 -33.87 -47.39
C ALA A 908 26.26 -35.06 -48.36
N PRO A 909 25.01 -35.56 -48.50
CA PRO A 909 24.73 -36.61 -49.46
C PRO A 909 25.09 -36.13 -50.88
N LYS A 910 25.76 -36.99 -51.66
CA LYS A 910 26.01 -36.70 -53.09
C LYS A 910 24.67 -36.40 -53.76
N PRO A 911 24.53 -35.28 -54.47
CA PRO A 911 23.24 -34.87 -55.01
C PRO A 911 22.77 -35.89 -56.05
N LEU A 912 21.63 -36.54 -55.77
CA LEU A 912 20.78 -37.06 -56.83
C LEU A 912 20.06 -35.86 -57.43
N GLN A 913 20.27 -35.63 -58.72
CA GLN A 913 19.64 -34.55 -59.47
C GLN A 913 18.14 -34.84 -59.62
N VAL A 914 17.31 -34.19 -58.82
CA VAL A 914 15.87 -33.99 -59.06
C VAL A 914 15.52 -32.54 -58.72
N SER A 915 14.55 -32.01 -59.46
CA SER A 915 14.32 -30.61 -59.80
C SER A 915 13.99 -29.65 -58.66
N LEU A 916 14.25 -28.36 -58.93
CA LEU A 916 13.51 -27.23 -58.37
C LEU A 916 12.00 -27.52 -58.39
N PHE A 917 11.28 -27.09 -57.34
CA PHE A 917 9.87 -27.32 -57.01
C PHE A 917 9.63 -28.57 -56.16
N ASP A 918 9.54 -28.35 -54.84
CA ASP A 918 8.62 -29.01 -53.90
C ASP A 918 8.61 -28.18 -52.60
N ASP A 919 7.91 -27.05 -52.67
CA ASP A 919 7.09 -26.58 -51.56
C ASP A 919 5.77 -27.38 -51.66
N ASP A 920 5.21 -27.73 -50.49
CA ASP A 920 3.98 -28.50 -50.27
C ASP A 920 4.08 -30.04 -50.40
N GLU A 921 4.21 -30.75 -49.27
CA GLU A 921 3.26 -31.83 -48.92
C GLU A 921 3.44 -32.39 -47.48
N GLU A 922 2.29 -32.41 -46.80
CA GLU A 922 1.77 -33.36 -45.81
C GLU A 922 2.69 -34.46 -45.24
N TYR A 923 2.71 -34.50 -43.90
CA TYR A 923 3.02 -35.68 -43.10
C TYR A 923 2.01 -36.81 -43.38
N ALA A 924 2.50 -37.94 -43.88
CA ALA A 924 1.78 -39.21 -43.82
C ALA A 924 2.27 -40.08 -42.65
N LYS A 925 1.35 -40.25 -41.69
CA LYS A 925 1.24 -41.25 -40.59
C LYS A 925 2.17 -41.18 -39.38
#